data_AF-A0A936QUP7-F1
#
_entry.id   AF-A0A936QUP7-F1
#
_cell.length_a   1.000
_cell.length_b   1.000
_cell.length_c   1.000
_cell.angle_alpha   90.00
_cell.angle_beta   90.00
_cell.angle_gamma   90.00
#
_symmetry.space_group_name_H-M   'P 1'
#
loop_
_entity.id
_entity.type
_entity.pdbx_description
1 polymer ?
#
loop_
_entity_poly.entity_id
_entity_poly.type
_entity_poly.pdbx_seq_one_letter_code
_entity_poly.pdbx_strand_id
1 'polypeptide(L)'
;MRSLLLLIILCTTPSLFAQGDASVDLRSLPPWMQTLVTGKKAGKYTKSSAKLLHTNAFIGTWTVQLPSKRRLEYWGDAHRMLFQEFADGPTPKRATYVDLAANVRLNVSWYGPGAAIVVEDLYIPQAGYFKEIWNDTVIATGRTDTVMGYLCKEVQGIDGNKDSSTYWQTDVEPALFADMGVWASWLCREGELKYLSALSSTKAGPALRADWTKRTYGPEAGSIRFTSITPGKRAMPAWDLTPNRTAEQRSAWINNSGTGRLPAWMRSYLGGLPPDSLPLAYTPAPVDRGIPDNAFIGTLTAETPTSYIDEHKDTTLRIAKYSYWADARRAVLQLEDPDDKGYLFYAVDLDADVVMASHNEGHSYVIPKLEIASLEEVGLKEFGRGLELDFTPRGQYRKILGRSCELYTTSERFVQYFMIPTDSVVNPVFDMKNWMVQRISQKFKDLMFFGLADKPMPMAVMGTHLTSYKPGKAKPPVADLRNYSVRDERLRQKRRQERENDEPDIQVRDVRDGGEMRGSDMVPDMIVEDAPVAVPEPPVSTEASRGSGDGGSGPGRGRAALPPELKALMQATTNRFIGTAKLQYTSTNGNRTSKWTVRYASDSIRMVIIGQEDKPLPSEHQRAYAIDRKAGTETIYTLLADSSVVQRSGPLAGRYASVFPVAYPDSLLTGSRKLLGRASEHRLYEIPTTRRETWVDTKTPSLFHDVLGARKSWGGVEILLRGPMITSTSEGMPMEVQYEYQGGEKMTMRVLELKPGPVDPKVFEVTKESWRG
;
A
#
# COMPACT_ATOMS: atom_id res chain seq x y z
N MET A 1 -35.93 11.97 -37.43
CA MET A 1 -35.99 10.83 -36.48
C MET A 1 -34.63 10.17 -36.20
N ARG A 2 -33.67 10.12 -37.16
CA ARG A 2 -32.32 9.56 -36.90
C ARG A 2 -31.43 10.40 -35.96
N SER A 3 -31.65 11.72 -35.89
CA SER A 3 -30.86 12.61 -35.02
C SER A 3 -31.27 12.58 -33.54
N LEU A 4 -32.45 12.02 -33.21
CA LEU A 4 -32.91 11.88 -31.82
C LEU A 4 -32.33 10.61 -31.15
N LEU A 5 -31.97 9.59 -31.94
CA LEU A 5 -31.37 8.36 -31.42
C LEU A 5 -29.88 8.53 -31.08
N LEU A 6 -29.17 9.39 -31.80
CA LEU A 6 -27.75 9.68 -31.54
C LEU A 6 -27.54 10.52 -30.27
N LEU A 7 -28.49 11.42 -29.95
CA LEU A 7 -28.42 12.24 -28.74
C LEU A 7 -28.65 11.40 -27.46
N ILE A 8 -29.42 10.30 -27.56
CA ILE A 8 -29.66 9.39 -26.43
C ILE A 8 -28.41 8.53 -26.14
N ILE A 9 -27.60 8.22 -27.15
CA ILE A 9 -26.36 7.44 -26.99
C ILE A 9 -25.23 8.31 -26.40
N LEU A 10 -25.16 9.58 -26.79
CA LEU A 10 -24.14 10.55 -26.30
C LEU A 10 -24.41 11.08 -24.88
N CYS A 11 -25.64 10.96 -24.36
CA CYS A 11 -25.96 11.35 -22.98
C CYS A 11 -25.88 10.21 -21.96
N THR A 12 -25.54 8.97 -22.37
CA THR A 12 -25.39 7.81 -21.46
C THR A 12 -23.96 7.41 -21.14
N THR A 13 -22.95 8.14 -21.63
CA THR A 13 -21.53 7.76 -21.43
C THR A 13 -20.68 8.81 -20.70
N PRO A 14 -21.06 9.24 -19.47
CA PRO A 14 -20.06 9.66 -18.49
C PRO A 14 -20.23 8.88 -17.18
N SER A 15 -19.98 7.56 -17.19
CA SER A 15 -19.99 6.76 -15.95
C SER A 15 -19.12 5.51 -15.93
N LEU A 16 -18.25 5.27 -16.93
CA LEU A 16 -17.52 3.99 -17.03
C LEU A 16 -16.11 3.96 -16.41
N PHE A 17 -15.55 5.08 -15.91
CA PHE A 17 -14.10 5.14 -15.64
C PHE A 17 -13.66 5.69 -14.27
N ALA A 18 -14.56 5.68 -13.28
CA ALA A 18 -14.22 5.54 -11.87
C ALA A 18 -14.94 4.29 -11.36
N GLN A 19 -14.42 3.58 -10.36
CA GLN A 19 -15.30 2.68 -9.61
C GLN A 19 -16.40 3.58 -9.04
N GLY A 20 -17.57 3.61 -9.68
CA GLY A 20 -18.70 4.37 -9.18
C GLY A 20 -18.94 3.89 -7.76
N ASP A 21 -19.17 4.83 -6.84
CA ASP A 21 -19.57 4.42 -5.51
C ASP A 21 -20.77 3.50 -5.64
N ALA A 22 -20.69 2.32 -5.03
CA ALA A 22 -21.83 1.42 -5.03
C ALA A 22 -23.01 2.16 -4.39
N SER A 23 -24.17 2.11 -5.07
CA SER A 23 -25.40 2.68 -4.53
C SER A 23 -25.69 2.01 -3.20
N VAL A 24 -25.93 2.81 -2.16
CA VAL A 24 -26.25 2.28 -0.82
C VAL A 24 -27.54 1.48 -0.86
N ASP A 25 -27.47 0.22 -0.41
CA ASP A 25 -28.66 -0.57 -0.17
C ASP A 25 -29.35 -0.10 1.12
N LEU A 26 -30.31 0.79 0.97
CA LEU A 26 -31.09 1.34 2.08
C LEU A 26 -31.77 0.26 2.93
N ARG A 27 -32.10 -0.92 2.38
CA ARG A 27 -32.77 -1.99 3.15
C ARG A 27 -31.85 -2.62 4.18
N SER A 28 -30.54 -2.46 4.02
CA SER A 28 -29.54 -2.96 4.95
C SER A 28 -29.15 -1.96 6.05
N LEU A 29 -29.67 -0.72 5.98
CA LEU A 29 -29.50 0.30 7.01
C LEU A 29 -30.65 0.24 8.03
N PRO A 30 -30.38 0.47 9.33
CA PRO A 30 -31.42 0.67 10.33
C PRO A 30 -32.40 1.79 9.92
N PRO A 31 -33.71 1.70 10.27
CA PRO A 31 -34.72 2.68 9.84
C PRO A 31 -34.36 4.14 10.15
N TRP A 32 -33.72 4.39 11.29
CA TRP A 32 -33.32 5.75 11.66
C TRP A 32 -32.21 6.28 10.75
N MET A 33 -31.23 5.45 10.39
CA MET A 33 -30.18 5.79 9.43
C MET A 33 -30.72 5.97 8.01
N GLN A 34 -31.70 5.16 7.58
CA GLN A 34 -32.38 5.38 6.29
C GLN A 34 -33.02 6.76 6.22
N THR A 35 -33.68 7.16 7.31
CA THR A 35 -34.34 8.47 7.41
C THR A 35 -33.29 9.59 7.38
N LEU A 36 -32.17 9.43 8.08
CA LEU A 36 -31.06 10.39 8.06
C LEU A 36 -30.45 10.57 6.66
N VAL A 37 -30.19 9.46 5.96
CA VAL A 37 -29.55 9.49 4.64
C VAL A 37 -30.48 10.02 3.54
N THR A 38 -31.79 9.74 3.64
CA THR A 38 -32.72 10.04 2.53
C THR A 38 -33.63 11.23 2.77
N GLY A 39 -33.77 11.69 4.01
CA GLY A 39 -34.79 12.67 4.43
C GLY A 39 -36.22 12.15 4.30
N LYS A 40 -36.44 10.86 3.98
CA LYS A 40 -37.75 10.24 3.75
C LYS A 40 -38.08 9.21 4.82
N LYS A 41 -39.35 8.85 4.93
CA LYS A 41 -39.80 7.77 5.81
C LYS A 41 -39.06 6.47 5.46
N ALA A 42 -38.50 5.83 6.48
CA ALA A 42 -37.79 4.56 6.32
C ALA A 42 -38.64 3.47 5.65
N GLY A 43 -38.00 2.70 4.78
CA GLY A 43 -38.56 1.50 4.18
C GLY A 43 -38.43 0.27 5.07
N LYS A 44 -38.72 -0.91 4.51
CA LYS A 44 -38.56 -2.19 5.20
C LYS A 44 -37.07 -2.47 5.42
N TYR A 45 -36.67 -2.60 6.69
CA TYR A 45 -35.33 -3.00 7.09
C TYR A 45 -35.17 -4.53 7.04
N THR A 46 -34.12 -5.00 6.37
CA THR A 46 -33.66 -6.38 6.42
C THR A 46 -32.74 -6.50 7.64
N LYS A 47 -33.29 -6.97 8.75
CA LYS A 47 -32.54 -7.10 10.00
C LYS A 47 -31.26 -7.91 9.80
N SER A 48 -30.13 -7.37 10.26
CA SER A 48 -28.88 -8.12 10.33
C SER A 48 -29.08 -9.34 11.24
N SER A 49 -28.76 -10.54 10.76
CA SER A 49 -28.75 -11.75 11.57
C SER A 49 -27.51 -11.83 12.49
N ALA A 50 -26.64 -10.82 12.46
CA ALA A 50 -25.44 -10.76 13.29
C ALA A 50 -25.78 -10.55 14.78
N LYS A 51 -24.92 -11.11 15.63
CA LYS A 51 -24.92 -10.83 17.07
C LYS A 51 -24.63 -9.33 17.29
N LEU A 52 -25.32 -8.72 18.26
CA LEU A 52 -25.02 -7.36 18.71
C LEU A 52 -23.53 -7.23 19.06
N LEU A 53 -22.89 -6.15 18.60
CA LEU A 53 -21.49 -5.89 18.92
C LEU A 53 -21.31 -5.54 20.40
N HIS A 54 -22.14 -4.61 20.88
CA HIS A 54 -22.08 -4.07 22.23
C HIS A 54 -23.41 -3.45 22.63
N THR A 55 -23.64 -3.32 23.93
CA THR A 55 -24.72 -2.50 24.50
C THR A 55 -24.09 -1.54 25.48
N ASN A 56 -24.14 -0.24 25.17
CA ASN A 56 -23.55 0.78 26.03
C ASN A 56 -24.28 0.80 27.38
N ALA A 57 -23.50 0.79 28.45
CA ALA A 57 -23.99 1.06 29.80
C ALA A 57 -24.12 2.57 30.06
N PHE A 58 -23.23 3.38 29.47
CA PHE A 58 -23.28 4.83 29.54
C PHE A 58 -24.28 5.39 28.52
N ILE A 59 -25.27 6.13 29.03
CA ILE A 59 -26.23 6.89 28.23
C ILE A 59 -26.04 8.36 28.59
N GLY A 60 -25.73 9.20 27.60
CA GLY A 60 -25.44 10.61 27.87
C GLY A 60 -24.64 11.29 26.78
N THR A 61 -24.07 12.44 27.14
CA THR A 61 -23.22 13.26 26.27
C THR A 61 -21.90 13.55 26.94
N TRP A 62 -20.83 13.70 26.17
CA TRP A 62 -19.56 14.21 26.68
C TRP A 62 -18.83 15.03 25.63
N THR A 63 -17.84 15.79 26.08
CA THR A 63 -17.02 16.64 25.24
C THR A 63 -15.56 16.47 25.61
N VAL A 64 -14.70 16.30 24.61
CA VAL A 64 -13.25 16.33 24.77
C VAL A 64 -12.61 17.42 23.93
N GLN A 65 -11.52 17.96 24.43
CA GLN A 65 -10.63 18.88 23.73
C GLN A 65 -9.41 18.10 23.23
N LEU A 66 -9.06 18.29 21.95
CA LEU A 66 -7.98 17.63 21.25
C LEU A 66 -6.74 18.55 21.09
N PRO A 67 -5.56 18.00 20.72
CA PRO A 67 -4.31 18.77 20.63
C PRO A 67 -4.38 19.94 19.63
N SER A 68 -5.19 19.78 18.58
CA SER A 68 -5.35 20.72 17.47
C SER A 68 -6.31 21.89 17.77
N LYS A 69 -6.66 22.13 19.04
CA LYS A 69 -7.78 23.00 19.49
C LYS A 69 -9.16 22.57 18.98
N ARG A 70 -9.25 21.43 18.31
CA ARG A 70 -10.52 20.81 17.90
C ARG A 70 -11.27 20.27 19.12
N ARG A 71 -12.58 20.30 19.01
CA ARG A 71 -13.49 19.75 20.02
C ARG A 71 -14.23 18.57 19.43
N LEU A 72 -14.34 17.52 20.22
CA LEU A 72 -15.12 16.34 19.85
C LEU A 72 -16.28 16.19 20.83
N GLU A 73 -17.49 16.18 20.28
CA GLU A 73 -18.72 15.99 21.06
C GLU A 73 -19.29 14.60 20.79
N TYR A 74 -19.77 13.98 21.85
CA TYR A 74 -20.43 12.69 21.82
C TYR A 74 -21.86 12.80 22.31
N TRP A 75 -22.72 12.04 21.64
CA TRP A 75 -24.01 11.63 22.15
C TRP A 75 -24.12 10.12 22.00
N GLY A 76 -24.72 9.44 22.99
CA GLY A 76 -25.03 8.03 22.83
C GLY A 76 -26.10 7.50 23.78
N ASP A 77 -26.70 6.41 23.32
CA ASP A 77 -27.57 5.54 24.11
C ASP A 77 -27.08 4.09 24.06
N ALA A 78 -27.93 3.16 24.50
CA ALA A 78 -27.62 1.74 24.57
C ALA A 78 -27.07 1.14 23.26
N HIS A 79 -27.49 1.63 22.08
CA HIS A 79 -27.10 1.05 20.80
C HIS A 79 -26.65 2.06 19.75
N ARG A 80 -26.82 3.37 19.99
CA ARG A 80 -26.54 4.41 19.01
C ARG A 80 -25.51 5.38 19.55
N MET A 81 -24.60 5.81 18.68
CA MET A 81 -23.60 6.82 19.01
C MET A 81 -23.50 7.85 17.90
N LEU A 82 -23.19 9.08 18.28
CA LEU A 82 -22.86 10.18 17.39
C LEU A 82 -21.60 10.85 17.91
N PHE A 83 -20.58 10.92 17.06
CA PHE A 83 -19.39 11.73 17.29
C PHE A 83 -19.40 12.91 16.34
N GLN A 84 -19.08 14.09 16.84
CA GLN A 84 -19.05 15.32 16.06
C GLN A 84 -17.72 16.03 16.25
N GLU A 85 -17.03 16.31 15.15
CA GLU A 85 -15.75 16.99 15.15
C GLU A 85 -15.91 18.45 14.75
N PHE A 86 -15.53 19.35 15.66
CA PHE A 86 -15.54 20.79 15.46
C PHE A 86 -14.11 21.32 15.40
N ALA A 87 -13.83 22.22 14.45
CA ALA A 87 -12.58 22.98 14.43
C ALA A 87 -12.71 24.23 15.30
N ASP A 88 -13.11 25.37 14.71
CA ASP A 88 -13.18 26.67 15.40
C ASP A 88 -14.56 27.33 15.27
N GLY A 89 -15.56 26.62 14.73
CA GLY A 89 -16.91 27.14 14.45
C GLY A 89 -18.03 26.26 14.99
N PRO A 90 -19.29 26.75 14.97
CA PRO A 90 -20.45 26.05 15.52
C PRO A 90 -20.95 24.89 14.64
N THR A 91 -20.44 24.77 13.41
CA THR A 91 -20.82 23.71 12.47
C THR A 91 -19.80 22.57 12.51
N PRO A 92 -20.23 21.31 12.62
CA PRO A 92 -19.32 20.17 12.59
C PRO A 92 -18.67 20.07 11.20
N LYS A 93 -17.37 19.79 11.17
CA LYS A 93 -16.66 19.47 9.93
C LYS A 93 -16.95 18.02 9.51
N ARG A 94 -17.08 17.15 10.51
CA ARG A 94 -17.32 15.71 10.35
C ARG A 94 -18.23 15.21 11.44
N ALA A 95 -19.02 14.20 11.10
CA ALA A 95 -19.79 13.45 12.07
C ALA A 95 -19.72 11.95 11.76
N THR A 96 -19.74 11.14 12.81
CA THR A 96 -19.75 9.68 12.71
C THR A 96 -20.97 9.18 13.46
N TYR A 97 -21.96 8.68 12.72
CA TYR A 97 -23.16 8.05 13.29
C TYR A 97 -22.93 6.55 13.36
N VAL A 98 -23.26 5.92 14.48
CA VAL A 98 -23.00 4.50 14.72
C VAL A 98 -24.26 3.81 15.23
N ASP A 99 -24.52 2.62 14.70
CA ASP A 99 -25.48 1.65 15.25
C ASP A 99 -24.72 0.38 15.66
N LEU A 100 -24.54 0.19 16.96
CA LEU A 100 -23.85 -0.95 17.57
C LEU A 100 -24.60 -2.27 17.37
N ALA A 101 -25.93 -2.22 17.22
CA ALA A 101 -26.75 -3.40 17.01
C ALA A 101 -26.67 -3.87 15.55
N ALA A 102 -26.56 -2.94 14.60
CA ALA A 102 -26.48 -3.25 13.19
C ALA A 102 -25.05 -3.42 12.66
N ASN A 103 -24.01 -3.09 13.46
CA ASN A 103 -22.62 -3.02 12.99
C ASN A 103 -22.44 -2.05 11.81
N VAL A 104 -23.06 -0.87 11.90
CA VAL A 104 -23.03 0.14 10.82
C VAL A 104 -22.48 1.44 11.36
N ARG A 105 -21.59 2.07 10.60
CA ARG A 105 -21.21 3.47 10.79
C ARG A 105 -21.46 4.29 9.52
N LEU A 106 -21.89 5.54 9.71
CA LEU A 106 -21.97 6.55 8.66
C LEU A 106 -20.91 7.62 8.93
N ASN A 107 -19.96 7.77 8.02
CA ASN A 107 -19.01 8.87 8.03
C ASN A 107 -19.59 10.01 7.19
N VAL A 108 -19.83 11.14 7.83
CA VAL A 108 -20.43 12.32 7.21
C VAL A 108 -19.39 13.44 7.19
N SER A 109 -19.27 14.07 6.03
CA SER A 109 -18.41 15.23 5.84
C SER A 109 -19.12 16.32 5.05
N TRP A 110 -18.94 17.57 5.45
CA TRP A 110 -19.53 18.73 4.77
C TRP A 110 -18.47 19.45 3.94
N TYR A 111 -18.56 19.31 2.61
CA TYR A 111 -17.73 20.02 1.64
C TYR A 111 -18.66 20.73 0.64
N GLY A 112 -19.04 21.97 0.94
CA GLY A 112 -20.00 22.75 0.14
C GLY A 112 -21.46 22.61 0.60
N PRO A 113 -22.46 22.80 -0.29
CA PRO A 113 -23.88 22.96 0.10
C PRO A 113 -24.61 21.66 0.50
N GLY A 114 -23.90 20.54 0.67
CA GLY A 114 -24.51 19.26 1.05
C GLY A 114 -23.53 18.31 1.73
N ALA A 115 -24.07 17.24 2.29
CA ALA A 115 -23.33 16.25 3.06
C ALA A 115 -22.88 15.07 2.18
N ALA A 116 -21.59 14.75 2.22
CA ALA A 116 -21.05 13.52 1.65
C ALA A 116 -21.07 12.43 2.72
N ILE A 117 -21.78 11.34 2.43
CA ILE A 117 -22.05 10.24 3.36
C ILE A 117 -21.41 8.96 2.85
N VAL A 118 -20.65 8.29 3.72
CA VAL A 118 -20.04 6.98 3.45
C VAL A 118 -20.56 5.97 4.47
N VAL A 119 -21.06 4.83 4.00
CA VAL A 119 -21.58 3.73 4.82
C VAL A 119 -20.52 2.65 4.97
N GLU A 120 -20.21 2.24 6.19
CA GLU A 120 -19.14 1.27 6.49
C GLU A 120 -19.51 0.30 7.63
N ASP A 121 -18.74 -0.78 7.73
CA ASP A 121 -18.82 -1.72 8.85
C ASP A 121 -18.07 -1.09 10.04
N LEU A 122 -18.70 -1.05 11.22
CA LEU A 122 -18.03 -0.54 12.42
C LEU A 122 -16.91 -1.48 12.86
N TYR A 123 -17.22 -2.77 12.94
CA TYR A 123 -16.35 -3.84 13.39
C TYR A 123 -16.31 -4.98 12.37
N ILE A 124 -15.11 -5.49 12.12
CA ILE A 124 -14.79 -6.57 11.20
C ILE A 124 -14.10 -7.65 12.03
N PRO A 125 -14.76 -8.80 12.31
CA PRO A 125 -14.21 -9.85 13.16
C PRO A 125 -12.82 -10.37 12.77
N GLN A 126 -12.53 -10.43 11.46
CA GLN A 126 -11.27 -10.93 10.91
C GLN A 126 -10.19 -9.85 10.79
N ALA A 127 -10.50 -8.59 11.11
CA ALA A 127 -9.56 -7.48 11.02
C ALA A 127 -8.59 -7.46 12.21
N GLY A 128 -7.31 -7.26 11.92
CA GLY A 128 -6.34 -6.85 12.93
C GLY A 128 -6.60 -5.39 13.31
N TYR A 129 -7.05 -5.12 14.53
CA TYR A 129 -7.11 -3.75 15.02
C TYR A 129 -5.77 -3.38 15.63
N PHE A 130 -5.05 -2.44 15.02
CA PHE A 130 -3.92 -1.79 15.68
C PHE A 130 -4.46 -0.99 16.86
N LYS A 131 -4.40 -1.59 18.04
CA LYS A 131 -4.47 -0.82 19.28
C LYS A 131 -3.17 -0.06 19.38
N GLU A 132 -3.26 1.26 19.34
CA GLU A 132 -2.11 2.10 19.68
C GLU A 132 -1.69 1.72 21.11
N ILE A 133 -0.48 1.18 21.23
CA ILE A 133 0.07 0.82 22.54
C ILE A 133 0.51 2.12 23.19
N TRP A 134 -0.38 2.64 24.01
CA TRP A 134 -0.13 3.90 24.71
C TRP A 134 0.90 3.73 25.83
N ASN A 135 1.04 2.53 26.38
CA ASN A 135 2.01 2.18 27.40
C ASN A 135 2.06 0.66 27.61
N ASP A 136 3.23 0.14 27.96
CA ASP A 136 3.45 -1.24 28.40
C ASP A 136 3.52 -1.34 29.93
N THR A 137 4.07 -0.29 30.55
CA THR A 137 4.21 -0.15 32.00
C THR A 137 3.64 1.17 32.47
N VAL A 138 3.17 1.21 33.73
CA VAL A 138 2.61 2.41 34.36
C VAL A 138 3.19 2.55 35.76
N ILE A 139 3.62 3.77 36.10
CA ILE A 139 4.24 4.12 37.38
C ILE A 139 3.45 5.27 38.01
N ALA A 140 3.03 5.11 39.26
CA ALA A 140 2.41 6.20 40.01
C ALA A 140 3.44 7.29 40.33
N THR A 141 3.11 8.54 40.05
CA THR A 141 4.05 9.67 40.32
C THR A 141 3.82 10.29 41.70
N GLY A 142 2.71 9.95 42.37
CA GLY A 142 2.30 10.51 43.66
C GLY A 142 1.65 11.89 43.56
N ARG A 143 1.53 12.46 42.36
CA ARG A 143 0.90 13.75 42.12
C ARG A 143 -0.60 13.61 41.88
N THR A 144 -1.33 14.70 42.15
CA THR A 144 -2.76 14.81 41.89
C THR A 144 -3.08 16.16 41.27
N ASP A 145 -4.11 16.22 40.44
CA ASP A 145 -4.63 17.46 39.84
C ASP A 145 -6.16 17.38 39.73
N THR A 146 -6.81 18.52 39.57
CA THR A 146 -8.27 18.60 39.41
C THR A 146 -8.63 18.75 37.94
N VAL A 147 -9.31 17.75 37.37
CA VAL A 147 -9.82 17.78 36.00
C VAL A 147 -11.35 17.78 36.02
N MET A 148 -11.97 18.78 35.39
CA MET A 148 -13.43 18.99 35.43
C MET A 148 -14.02 19.08 36.85
N GLY A 149 -13.24 19.54 37.82
CA GLY A 149 -13.68 19.60 39.23
C GLY A 149 -13.52 18.29 40.00
N TYR A 150 -13.02 17.21 39.38
CA TYR A 150 -12.72 15.94 40.03
C TYR A 150 -11.23 15.78 40.30
N LEU A 151 -10.89 15.26 41.47
CA LEU A 151 -9.51 14.95 41.83
C LEU A 151 -9.04 13.69 41.07
N CYS A 152 -7.97 13.84 40.30
CA CYS A 152 -7.35 12.79 39.52
C CYS A 152 -5.94 12.47 40.03
N LYS A 153 -5.52 11.20 39.89
CA LYS A 153 -4.17 10.76 40.23
C LYS A 153 -3.30 10.73 38.98
N GLU A 154 -2.09 11.27 39.05
CA GLU A 154 -1.14 11.23 37.95
C GLU A 154 -0.40 9.89 37.93
N VAL A 155 -0.39 9.26 36.75
CA VAL A 155 0.45 8.10 36.46
C VAL A 155 1.22 8.33 35.17
N GLN A 156 2.45 7.83 35.13
CA GLN A 156 3.31 7.89 33.96
C GLN A 156 3.35 6.51 33.31
N GLY A 157 2.88 6.43 32.07
CA GLY A 157 3.01 5.26 31.22
C GLY A 157 4.23 5.34 30.30
N ILE A 158 4.90 4.21 30.10
CA ILE A 158 6.06 4.05 29.23
C ILE A 158 5.83 2.86 28.30
N ASP A 159 6.08 3.03 27.01
CA ASP A 159 6.02 1.95 26.01
C ASP A 159 7.41 1.34 25.70
N GLY A 160 7.44 0.28 24.88
CA GLY A 160 8.65 -0.46 24.52
C GLY A 160 9.67 0.36 23.71
N ASN A 161 9.27 1.51 23.15
CA ASN A 161 10.18 2.46 22.52
C ASN A 161 10.73 3.51 23.50
N LYS A 162 10.36 3.41 24.79
CA LYS A 162 10.63 4.38 25.85
C LYS A 162 9.93 5.72 25.64
N ASP A 163 8.88 5.76 24.81
CA ASP A 163 8.04 6.94 24.71
C ASP A 163 7.16 7.03 25.96
N SER A 164 6.95 8.26 26.44
CA SER A 164 6.23 8.50 27.70
C SER A 164 4.87 9.14 27.47
N SER A 165 3.92 8.80 28.32
CA SER A 165 2.60 9.44 28.37
C SER A 165 2.14 9.58 29.80
N THR A 166 1.52 10.71 30.11
CA THR A 166 1.00 11.02 31.44
C THR A 166 -0.51 10.89 31.42
N TYR A 167 -1.08 10.19 32.39
CA TYR A 167 -2.51 9.98 32.52
C TYR A 167 -2.99 10.52 33.86
N TRP A 168 -4.14 11.19 33.82
CA TRP A 168 -4.84 11.67 35.00
C TRP A 168 -6.02 10.74 35.29
N GLN A 169 -5.74 9.70 36.07
CA GLN A 169 -6.66 8.62 36.39
C GLN A 169 -7.86 9.11 37.20
N THR A 170 -9.02 8.52 36.92
CA THR A 170 -10.27 8.80 37.61
C THR A 170 -11.06 7.53 37.89
N ASP A 171 -11.96 7.58 38.86
CA ASP A 171 -12.99 6.56 39.10
C ASP A 171 -14.40 7.07 38.70
N VAL A 172 -14.47 8.27 38.11
CA VAL A 172 -15.72 8.91 37.68
C VAL A 172 -16.27 8.22 36.43
N GLU A 173 -17.59 7.99 36.37
CA GLU A 173 -18.29 7.41 35.23
C GLU A 173 -17.68 6.09 34.71
N PRO A 174 -17.56 5.04 35.55
CA PRO A 174 -16.91 3.77 35.16
C PRO A 174 -17.59 3.11 33.96
N ALA A 175 -18.91 3.29 33.79
CA ALA A 175 -19.65 2.81 32.63
C ALA A 175 -19.16 3.42 31.31
N LEU A 176 -18.82 4.72 31.29
CA LEU A 176 -18.31 5.41 30.10
C LEU A 176 -16.98 4.81 29.65
N PHE A 177 -16.04 4.63 30.59
CA PHE A 177 -14.71 4.12 30.28
C PHE A 177 -14.72 2.63 29.94
N ALA A 178 -15.61 1.85 30.56
CA ALA A 178 -15.84 0.46 30.17
C ALA A 178 -16.34 0.35 28.73
N ASP A 179 -17.34 1.15 28.35
CA ASP A 179 -17.84 1.19 26.97
C ASP A 179 -16.76 1.65 25.99
N MET A 180 -16.04 2.72 26.31
CA MET A 180 -14.96 3.25 25.48
C MET A 180 -13.84 2.23 25.28
N GLY A 181 -13.50 1.44 26.30
CA GLY A 181 -12.52 0.35 26.20
C GLY A 181 -12.91 -0.77 25.23
N VAL A 182 -14.21 -0.89 24.89
CA VAL A 182 -14.71 -1.82 23.87
C VAL A 182 -14.59 -1.22 22.47
N TRP A 183 -15.27 -0.10 22.21
CA TRP A 183 -15.48 0.38 20.84
C TRP A 183 -14.50 1.46 20.37
N ALA A 184 -13.74 2.14 21.25
CA ALA A 184 -12.85 3.23 20.83
C ALA A 184 -11.81 2.74 19.80
N SER A 185 -11.31 1.52 20.00
CA SER A 185 -10.35 0.89 19.08
C SER A 185 -10.93 0.61 17.67
N TRP A 186 -12.25 0.45 17.55
CA TRP A 186 -12.90 0.25 16.26
C TRP A 186 -13.00 1.56 15.46
N LEU A 187 -13.02 2.69 16.16
CA LEU A 187 -13.09 4.02 15.56
C LEU A 187 -11.72 4.57 15.12
N CYS A 188 -10.60 3.97 15.55
CA CYS A 188 -9.23 4.43 15.30
C CYS A 188 -8.77 4.44 13.83
N ARG A 189 -9.63 4.10 12.86
CA ARG A 189 -9.28 4.05 11.44
C ARG A 189 -9.19 5.44 10.79
N GLU A 190 -9.84 6.47 11.35
CA GLU A 190 -9.94 7.79 10.72
C GLU A 190 -9.90 8.96 11.71
N GLY A 191 -9.19 10.03 11.34
CA GLY A 191 -9.23 11.33 12.02
C GLY A 191 -8.68 11.35 13.44
N GLU A 192 -9.20 12.27 14.25
CA GLU A 192 -8.76 12.50 15.64
C GLU A 192 -9.41 11.52 16.64
N LEU A 193 -10.38 10.70 16.22
CA LEU A 193 -11.05 9.72 17.08
C LEU A 193 -10.09 8.66 17.64
N LYS A 194 -8.96 8.42 16.96
CA LYS A 194 -7.92 7.49 17.42
C LYS A 194 -7.41 7.78 18.82
N TYR A 195 -7.40 9.06 19.22
CA TYR A 195 -6.90 9.50 20.52
C TYR A 195 -7.81 9.13 21.70
N LEU A 196 -9.07 8.74 21.46
CA LEU A 196 -9.98 8.28 22.52
C LEU A 196 -9.46 7.02 23.23
N SER A 197 -8.72 6.18 22.51
CA SER A 197 -8.12 4.98 23.09
C SER A 197 -7.08 5.27 24.18
N ALA A 198 -6.48 6.47 24.19
CA ALA A 198 -5.56 6.89 25.25
C ALA A 198 -6.25 7.03 26.62
N LEU A 199 -7.53 7.42 26.64
CA LEU A 199 -8.32 7.67 27.85
C LEU A 199 -8.85 6.39 28.51
N SER A 200 -8.71 5.24 27.84
CA SER A 200 -9.12 3.91 28.30
C SER A 200 -8.02 2.86 28.11
N SER A 201 -6.75 3.30 28.21
CA SER A 201 -5.61 2.38 28.09
C SER A 201 -5.71 1.26 29.13
N THR A 202 -5.53 0.02 28.71
CA THR A 202 -5.74 -1.18 29.56
C THR A 202 -4.85 -1.21 30.80
N LYS A 203 -3.63 -0.66 30.70
CA LYS A 203 -2.65 -0.64 31.79
C LYS A 203 -2.77 0.63 32.64
N ALA A 204 -3.09 1.77 32.03
CA ALA A 204 -3.27 3.04 32.75
C ALA A 204 -4.68 3.25 33.29
N GLY A 205 -5.67 2.43 32.92
CA GLY A 205 -7.04 2.56 33.39
C GLY A 205 -7.77 3.82 32.90
N PRO A 206 -8.98 4.09 33.44
CA PRO A 206 -9.79 5.26 33.11
C PRO A 206 -9.06 6.58 33.42
N ALA A 207 -9.02 7.50 32.45
CA ALA A 207 -8.40 8.81 32.64
C ALA A 207 -9.26 9.94 32.08
N LEU A 208 -9.35 11.07 32.81
CA LEU A 208 -10.02 12.29 32.31
C LEU A 208 -9.12 13.12 31.38
N ARG A 209 -7.82 12.87 31.42
CA ARG A 209 -6.82 13.53 30.59
C ARG A 209 -5.66 12.59 30.33
N ALA A 210 -5.15 12.61 29.10
CA ALA A 210 -3.89 11.97 28.73
C ALA A 210 -3.04 12.97 27.94
N ASP A 211 -1.75 13.02 28.25
CA ASP A 211 -0.74 13.84 27.60
C ASP A 211 0.37 12.92 27.08
N TRP A 212 0.93 13.19 25.89
CA TRP A 212 2.02 12.40 25.34
C TRP A 212 3.07 13.27 24.64
N THR A 213 4.32 12.86 24.75
CA THR A 213 5.43 13.46 24.00
C THR A 213 5.38 13.02 22.55
N LYS A 214 6.17 13.66 21.68
CA LYS A 214 6.35 13.20 20.30
C LYS A 214 6.87 11.76 20.34
N ARG A 215 6.10 10.83 19.76
CA ARG A 215 6.44 9.41 19.73
C ARG A 215 7.32 9.10 18.53
N THR A 216 8.22 8.13 18.70
CA THR A 216 9.15 7.72 17.64
C THR A 216 8.42 7.12 16.43
N TYR A 217 7.35 6.36 16.69
CA TYR A 217 6.49 5.72 15.68
C TYR A 217 5.00 5.97 15.93
N GLY A 218 4.61 7.20 16.25
CA GLY A 218 3.25 7.54 16.66
C GLY A 218 2.83 8.97 16.32
N PRO A 219 1.72 9.47 16.88
CA PRO A 219 1.25 10.83 16.69
C PRO A 219 2.26 11.86 17.21
N GLU A 220 2.18 13.07 16.64
CA GLU A 220 2.86 14.24 17.19
C GLU A 220 2.48 14.45 18.66
N ALA A 221 3.34 15.15 19.41
CA ALA A 221 3.08 15.47 20.81
C ALA A 221 1.69 16.11 20.97
N GLY A 222 0.95 15.70 21.98
CA GLY A 222 -0.44 16.12 22.12
C GLY A 222 -1.03 15.83 23.48
N SER A 223 -2.28 16.30 23.65
CA SER A 223 -3.10 15.99 24.81
C SER A 223 -4.56 15.81 24.40
N ILE A 224 -5.27 14.96 25.13
CA ILE A 224 -6.72 14.83 25.06
C ILE A 224 -7.28 14.97 26.47
N ARG A 225 -8.31 15.78 26.64
CA ARG A 225 -8.94 16.00 27.95
C ARG A 225 -10.45 16.15 27.84
N PHE A 226 -11.18 15.58 28.78
CA PHE A 226 -12.60 15.88 28.91
C PHE A 226 -12.81 17.33 29.40
N THR A 227 -13.85 17.96 28.88
CA THR A 227 -14.32 19.29 29.31
C THR A 227 -15.74 19.25 29.86
N SER A 228 -16.54 18.25 29.47
CA SER A 228 -17.84 17.98 30.07
C SER A 228 -18.21 16.50 29.94
N ILE A 229 -18.93 15.98 30.93
CA ILE A 229 -19.62 14.69 30.89
C ILE A 229 -21.00 14.93 31.49
N THR A 230 -22.04 14.47 30.83
CA THR A 230 -23.42 14.59 31.32
C THR A 230 -24.17 13.28 31.08
N PRO A 231 -24.34 12.46 32.13
CA PRO A 231 -25.16 11.27 32.09
C PRO A 231 -26.65 11.60 31.90
N GLY A 232 -27.40 10.62 31.41
CA GLY A 232 -28.85 10.67 31.26
C GLY A 232 -29.30 10.82 29.80
N LYS A 233 -30.53 10.38 29.53
CA LYS A 233 -31.11 10.43 28.19
C LYS A 233 -31.24 11.88 27.72
N ARG A 234 -30.74 12.14 26.50
CA ARG A 234 -30.87 13.41 25.79
C ARG A 234 -31.35 13.14 24.37
N ALA A 235 -32.01 14.12 23.77
CA ALA A 235 -32.34 14.04 22.36
C ALA A 235 -31.04 13.98 21.54
N MET A 236 -31.01 13.12 20.52
CA MET A 236 -29.90 13.08 19.58
C MET A 236 -29.81 14.42 18.85
N PRO A 237 -28.62 15.05 18.78
CA PRO A 237 -28.42 16.25 17.97
C PRO A 237 -28.87 16.05 16.53
N ALA A 238 -29.54 17.05 15.95
CA ALA A 238 -30.03 17.02 14.58
C ALA A 238 -29.22 18.00 13.71
N TRP A 239 -28.83 17.54 12.52
CA TRP A 239 -28.12 18.32 11.51
C TRP A 239 -28.77 18.12 10.16
N ASP A 240 -28.72 19.16 9.31
CA ASP A 240 -29.12 19.01 7.92
C ASP A 240 -28.09 18.12 7.20
N LEU A 241 -28.56 16.94 6.81
CA LEU A 241 -27.79 15.92 6.12
C LEU A 241 -28.17 15.82 4.64
N THR A 242 -28.78 16.86 4.06
CA THR A 242 -29.15 16.88 2.64
C THR A 242 -28.00 16.32 1.79
N PRO A 243 -28.14 15.10 1.25
CA PRO A 243 -27.01 14.36 0.74
C PRO A 243 -26.62 14.90 -0.63
N ASN A 244 -25.35 15.26 -0.82
CA ASN A 244 -24.81 15.53 -2.16
C ASN A 244 -24.25 14.24 -2.79
N ARG A 245 -23.83 13.28 -1.96
CA ARG A 245 -23.20 12.03 -2.36
C ARG A 245 -23.43 11.00 -1.27
N THR A 246 -23.74 9.77 -1.65
CA THR A 246 -23.84 8.64 -0.71
C THR A 246 -23.15 7.42 -1.30
N ALA A 247 -22.20 6.86 -0.56
CA ALA A 247 -21.37 5.75 -1.00
C ALA A 247 -21.45 4.55 -0.05
N GLU A 248 -21.54 3.34 -0.60
CA GLU A 248 -21.41 2.09 0.15
C GLU A 248 -19.96 1.60 0.16
N GLN A 249 -19.38 1.45 1.35
CA GLN A 249 -18.01 0.99 1.57
C GLN A 249 -17.90 -0.19 2.56
N ARG A 250 -19.01 -0.84 2.92
CA ARG A 250 -18.95 -2.11 3.65
C ARG A 250 -18.27 -3.20 2.82
N SER A 251 -17.47 -4.04 3.48
CA SER A 251 -16.53 -4.97 2.82
C SER A 251 -17.25 -5.91 1.85
N ALA A 252 -18.38 -6.49 2.25
CA ALA A 252 -19.14 -7.39 1.40
C ALA A 252 -19.58 -6.72 0.08
N TRP A 253 -19.96 -5.44 0.12
CA TRP A 253 -20.42 -4.68 -1.05
C TRP A 253 -19.27 -4.26 -1.97
N ILE A 254 -18.15 -3.83 -1.39
CA ILE A 254 -16.91 -3.57 -2.13
C ILE A 254 -16.48 -4.85 -2.85
N ASN A 255 -16.46 -5.98 -2.14
CA ASN A 255 -16.12 -7.27 -2.72
C ASN A 255 -17.13 -7.67 -3.80
N ASN A 256 -18.43 -7.42 -3.60
CA ASN A 256 -19.47 -7.79 -4.57
C ASN A 256 -19.24 -7.15 -5.94
N SER A 257 -18.94 -5.84 -5.94
CA SER A 257 -18.68 -5.02 -7.14
C SER A 257 -17.25 -5.18 -7.69
N GLY A 258 -16.31 -5.62 -6.85
CA GLY A 258 -14.90 -5.83 -7.20
C GLY A 258 -14.54 -7.26 -7.62
N THR A 259 -15.49 -8.20 -7.57
CA THR A 259 -15.22 -9.63 -7.84
C THR A 259 -15.93 -10.09 -9.10
N GLY A 260 -15.15 -10.68 -10.00
CA GLY A 260 -15.61 -11.22 -11.26
C GLY A 260 -16.37 -12.53 -11.16
N ARG A 261 -16.44 -13.24 -12.30
CA ARG A 261 -17.04 -14.57 -12.41
C ARG A 261 -16.39 -15.55 -11.43
N LEU A 262 -17.19 -16.17 -10.58
CA LEU A 262 -16.78 -17.24 -9.67
C LEU A 262 -17.83 -18.35 -9.69
N PRO A 263 -17.41 -19.62 -9.51
CA PRO A 263 -18.33 -20.71 -9.20
C PRO A 263 -19.17 -20.39 -7.97
N ALA A 264 -20.43 -20.86 -7.94
CA ALA A 264 -21.37 -20.58 -6.85
C ALA A 264 -20.80 -20.98 -5.47
N TRP A 265 -20.04 -22.07 -5.41
CA TRP A 265 -19.44 -22.55 -4.16
C TRP A 265 -18.33 -21.62 -3.65
N MET A 266 -17.44 -21.12 -4.52
CA MET A 266 -16.43 -20.14 -4.15
C MET A 266 -17.05 -18.78 -3.80
N ARG A 267 -18.08 -18.36 -4.55
CA ARG A 267 -18.80 -17.10 -4.27
C ARG A 267 -19.43 -17.12 -2.88
N SER A 268 -19.94 -18.28 -2.44
CA SER A 268 -20.54 -18.44 -1.12
C SER A 268 -19.60 -18.11 0.03
N TYR A 269 -18.27 -18.20 -0.17
CA TYR A 269 -17.28 -17.79 0.83
C TYR A 269 -17.18 -16.27 0.99
N LEU A 270 -17.47 -15.50 -0.07
CA LEU A 270 -17.41 -14.03 -0.05
C LEU A 270 -18.71 -13.39 0.47
N GLY A 271 -19.79 -14.17 0.56
CA GLY A 271 -21.07 -13.73 1.10
C GLY A 271 -22.25 -14.13 0.23
N GLY A 272 -23.44 -13.76 0.70
CA GLY A 272 -24.72 -14.06 0.05
C GLY A 272 -25.23 -12.96 -0.88
N LEU A 273 -24.42 -11.95 -1.19
CA LEU A 273 -24.83 -10.89 -2.11
C LEU A 273 -24.92 -11.43 -3.54
N PRO A 274 -25.96 -11.07 -4.31
CA PRO A 274 -26.08 -11.49 -5.70
C PRO A 274 -24.91 -10.92 -6.52
N PRO A 275 -24.37 -11.69 -7.49
CA PRO A 275 -23.29 -11.22 -8.34
C PRO A 275 -23.64 -9.92 -9.05
N ASP A 276 -22.75 -8.94 -8.97
CA ASP A 276 -22.88 -7.69 -9.72
C ASP A 276 -22.66 -7.95 -11.22
N SER A 277 -23.59 -7.49 -12.06
CA SER A 277 -23.54 -7.70 -13.51
C SER A 277 -22.35 -7.00 -14.18
N LEU A 278 -21.88 -5.89 -13.61
CA LEU A 278 -20.80 -5.09 -14.20
C LEU A 278 -19.47 -5.86 -14.20
N PRO A 279 -18.89 -6.29 -13.07
CA PRO A 279 -17.65 -7.06 -13.08
C PRO A 279 -17.79 -8.38 -13.85
N LEU A 280 -18.96 -9.01 -13.86
CA LEU A 280 -19.20 -10.23 -14.66
C LEU A 280 -19.02 -10.00 -16.16
N ALA A 281 -19.47 -8.86 -16.69
CA ALA A 281 -19.30 -8.51 -18.10
C ALA A 281 -17.83 -8.35 -18.48
N TYR A 282 -17.00 -7.91 -17.54
CA TYR A 282 -15.57 -7.71 -17.79
C TYR A 282 -14.72 -8.94 -17.44
N THR A 283 -15.21 -9.92 -16.69
CA THR A 283 -14.37 -11.09 -16.35
C THR A 283 -14.14 -11.99 -17.56
N PRO A 284 -12.89 -12.41 -17.86
CA PRO A 284 -12.63 -13.43 -18.88
C PRO A 284 -13.42 -14.72 -18.65
N ALA A 285 -13.73 -15.42 -19.74
CA ALA A 285 -14.32 -16.74 -19.65
C ALA A 285 -13.27 -17.77 -19.15
N PRO A 286 -13.69 -18.86 -18.48
CA PRO A 286 -12.80 -19.96 -18.13
C PRO A 286 -12.06 -20.51 -19.35
N VAL A 287 -10.78 -20.82 -19.18
CA VAL A 287 -9.93 -21.45 -20.19
C VAL A 287 -9.52 -22.84 -19.70
N ASP A 288 -9.73 -23.87 -20.52
CA ASP A 288 -9.18 -25.19 -20.24
C ASP A 288 -7.65 -25.15 -20.41
N ARG A 289 -6.94 -25.36 -19.30
CA ARG A 289 -5.47 -25.33 -19.24
C ARG A 289 -4.84 -26.72 -19.44
N GLY A 290 -5.63 -27.78 -19.62
CA GLY A 290 -5.14 -29.15 -19.70
C GLY A 290 -4.53 -29.67 -18.39
N ILE A 291 -4.93 -29.09 -17.24
CA ILE A 291 -4.51 -29.58 -15.92
C ILE A 291 -5.22 -30.92 -15.66
N PRO A 292 -4.47 -31.99 -15.31
CA PRO A 292 -5.05 -33.30 -15.05
C PRO A 292 -5.97 -33.29 -13.82
N ASP A 293 -6.87 -34.26 -13.78
CA ASP A 293 -7.74 -34.49 -12.62
C ASP A 293 -6.91 -34.83 -11.38
N ASN A 294 -7.42 -34.43 -10.21
CA ASN A 294 -6.85 -34.85 -8.95
C ASN A 294 -7.01 -36.36 -8.80
N ALA A 295 -5.90 -37.08 -8.60
CA ALA A 295 -5.90 -38.50 -8.32
C ALA A 295 -6.48 -38.79 -6.92
N PHE A 296 -6.24 -37.90 -5.95
CA PHE A 296 -6.83 -37.98 -4.63
C PHE A 296 -8.20 -37.30 -4.57
N ILE A 297 -9.22 -38.07 -4.16
CA ILE A 297 -10.56 -37.57 -3.86
C ILE A 297 -10.83 -37.86 -2.39
N GLY A 298 -11.08 -36.82 -1.59
CA GLY A 298 -11.42 -36.96 -0.17
C GLY A 298 -10.82 -35.87 0.71
N THR A 299 -10.54 -36.22 1.97
CA THR A 299 -9.98 -35.27 2.94
C THR A 299 -8.74 -35.80 3.65
N LEU A 300 -7.85 -34.87 3.99
CA LEU A 300 -6.65 -35.13 4.78
C LEU A 300 -6.44 -34.00 5.79
N THR A 301 -5.99 -34.34 6.99
CA THR A 301 -5.53 -33.38 7.99
C THR A 301 -4.16 -33.76 8.52
N ALA A 302 -3.34 -32.75 8.83
CA ALA A 302 -2.02 -32.91 9.40
C ALA A 302 -1.77 -31.88 10.50
N GLU A 303 -0.88 -32.20 11.42
CA GLU A 303 -0.48 -31.33 12.52
C GLU A 303 1.03 -31.20 12.59
N THR A 304 1.52 -29.97 12.75
CA THR A 304 2.93 -29.66 13.05
C THR A 304 3.01 -29.02 14.43
N PRO A 305 3.71 -29.62 15.41
CA PRO A 305 3.97 -28.95 16.67
C PRO A 305 4.96 -27.80 16.47
N THR A 306 4.64 -26.62 17.00
CA THR A 306 5.53 -25.46 17.05
C THR A 306 5.84 -25.12 18.52
N SER A 307 7.03 -24.59 18.77
CA SER A 307 7.46 -24.18 20.11
C SER A 307 7.62 -22.66 20.14
N TYR A 308 6.85 -22.01 21.01
CA TYR A 308 6.99 -20.59 21.32
C TYR A 308 7.72 -20.45 22.66
N ILE A 309 8.77 -19.64 22.69
CA ILE A 309 9.47 -19.27 23.92
C ILE A 309 9.00 -17.85 24.26
N ASP A 310 8.37 -17.68 25.41
CA ASP A 310 7.89 -16.38 25.86
C ASP A 310 9.01 -15.51 26.46
N GLU A 311 8.65 -14.30 26.88
CA GLU A 311 9.57 -13.32 27.49
C GLU A 311 10.15 -13.81 28.84
N HIS A 312 9.54 -14.82 29.46
CA HIS A 312 9.98 -15.47 30.69
C HIS A 312 10.81 -16.74 30.45
N LYS A 313 11.06 -17.08 29.17
CA LYS A 313 11.73 -18.31 28.71
C LYS A 313 10.92 -19.59 28.94
N ASP A 314 9.62 -19.47 29.19
CA ASP A 314 8.75 -20.63 29.25
C ASP A 314 8.44 -21.10 27.83
N THR A 315 8.63 -22.40 27.60
CA THR A 315 8.31 -23.01 26.31
C THR A 315 6.85 -23.44 26.30
N THR A 316 6.03 -22.74 25.51
CA THR A 316 4.66 -23.16 25.23
C THR A 316 4.63 -23.93 23.92
N LEU A 317 4.11 -25.16 23.97
CA LEU A 317 3.89 -25.97 22.78
C LEU A 317 2.56 -25.58 22.14
N ARG A 318 2.59 -25.29 20.84
CA ARG A 318 1.43 -24.95 20.01
C ARG A 318 1.39 -25.90 18.82
N ILE A 319 0.25 -25.94 18.12
CA ILE A 319 0.03 -26.88 17.02
C ILE A 319 -0.53 -26.12 15.82
N ALA A 320 0.20 -26.16 14.70
CA ALA A 320 -0.30 -25.74 13.40
C ALA A 320 -1.11 -26.88 12.76
N LYS A 321 -2.29 -26.57 12.24
CA LYS A 321 -3.23 -27.55 11.66
C LYS A 321 -3.44 -27.32 10.18
N TYR A 322 -3.19 -28.36 9.40
CA TYR A 322 -3.43 -28.41 7.97
C TYR A 322 -4.71 -29.17 7.69
N SER A 323 -5.57 -28.63 6.83
CA SER A 323 -6.76 -29.30 6.31
C SER A 323 -6.79 -29.24 4.80
N TYR A 324 -7.01 -30.38 4.17
CA TYR A 324 -7.10 -30.54 2.72
C TYR A 324 -8.38 -31.28 2.35
N TRP A 325 -9.05 -30.78 1.32
CA TRP A 325 -10.18 -31.41 0.67
C TRP A 325 -9.98 -31.36 -0.84
N ALA A 326 -10.31 -32.43 -1.55
CA ALA A 326 -10.37 -32.43 -3.00
C ALA A 326 -11.43 -33.36 -3.56
N ASP A 327 -11.91 -33.01 -4.76
CA ASP A 327 -12.52 -33.93 -5.70
C ASP A 327 -11.75 -33.88 -7.03
N ALA A 328 -12.27 -34.52 -8.08
CA ALA A 328 -11.57 -34.66 -9.36
C ALA A 328 -11.10 -33.31 -9.96
N ARG A 329 -11.85 -32.22 -9.77
CA ARG A 329 -11.59 -30.93 -10.44
C ARG A 329 -11.45 -29.75 -9.49
N ARG A 330 -11.59 -29.96 -8.19
CA ARG A 330 -11.59 -28.90 -7.18
C ARG A 330 -10.79 -29.31 -5.96
N ALA A 331 -10.15 -28.34 -5.33
CA ALA A 331 -9.46 -28.57 -4.07
C ALA A 331 -9.49 -27.34 -3.17
N VAL A 332 -9.39 -27.58 -1.86
CA VAL A 332 -9.26 -26.56 -0.82
C VAL A 332 -8.17 -27.00 0.16
N LEU A 333 -7.25 -26.09 0.44
CA LEU A 333 -6.16 -26.25 1.39
C LEU A 333 -6.19 -25.11 2.41
N GLN A 334 -6.00 -25.46 3.67
CA GLN A 334 -6.23 -24.59 4.80
C GLN A 334 -5.13 -24.83 5.84
N LEU A 335 -4.55 -23.75 6.36
CA LEU A 335 -3.55 -23.79 7.43
C LEU A 335 -3.94 -22.81 8.53
N GLU A 336 -4.21 -23.38 9.70
CA GLU A 336 -4.37 -22.67 10.97
C GLU A 336 -3.04 -22.76 11.71
N ASP A 337 -2.20 -21.74 11.57
CA ASP A 337 -0.93 -21.61 12.26
C ASP A 337 -1.10 -20.67 13.46
N PRO A 338 -0.87 -21.14 14.71
CA PRO A 338 -1.03 -20.32 15.90
C PRO A 338 0.05 -19.23 16.05
N ASP A 339 1.15 -19.32 15.29
CA ASP A 339 2.24 -18.35 15.30
C ASP A 339 2.14 -17.35 14.13
N ASP A 340 1.29 -17.62 13.13
CA ASP A 340 0.91 -16.64 12.11
C ASP A 340 -0.37 -15.90 12.51
N LYS A 341 -0.43 -14.58 12.24
CA LYS A 341 -1.62 -13.78 12.58
C LYS A 341 -2.69 -13.98 11.51
N GLY A 342 -3.31 -15.15 11.49
CA GLY A 342 -4.52 -15.46 10.73
C GLY A 342 -4.45 -16.74 9.92
N TYR A 343 -5.52 -17.00 9.18
CA TYR A 343 -5.74 -18.25 8.47
C TYR A 343 -5.23 -18.20 7.04
N LEU A 344 -4.39 -19.16 6.66
CA LEU A 344 -3.97 -19.38 5.28
C LEU A 344 -5.03 -20.22 4.57
N PHE A 345 -5.54 -19.70 3.46
CA PHE A 345 -6.59 -20.33 2.68
C PHE A 345 -6.20 -20.41 1.21
N TYR A 346 -6.41 -21.56 0.58
CA TYR A 346 -6.21 -21.74 -0.84
C TYR A 346 -7.33 -22.61 -1.40
N ALA A 347 -8.01 -22.17 -2.44
CA ALA A 347 -9.04 -22.93 -3.13
C ALA A 347 -8.83 -22.83 -4.64
N VAL A 348 -9.10 -23.93 -5.34
CA VAL A 348 -8.97 -24.03 -6.79
C VAL A 348 -10.17 -24.73 -7.40
N ASP A 349 -10.59 -24.24 -8.56
CA ASP A 349 -11.57 -24.87 -9.43
C ASP A 349 -10.96 -24.93 -10.84
N LEU A 350 -10.59 -26.15 -11.27
CA LEU A 350 -9.90 -26.40 -12.53
C LEU A 350 -10.82 -26.13 -13.73
N ASP A 351 -12.12 -26.37 -13.59
CA ASP A 351 -13.09 -26.18 -14.67
C ASP A 351 -13.45 -24.70 -14.84
N ALA A 352 -13.37 -23.92 -13.76
CA ALA A 352 -13.63 -22.49 -13.79
C ALA A 352 -12.42 -21.64 -14.16
N ASP A 353 -11.21 -22.22 -14.29
CA ASP A 353 -9.94 -21.50 -14.43
C ASP A 353 -9.76 -20.46 -13.30
N VAL A 354 -9.99 -20.87 -12.04
CA VAL A 354 -9.92 -19.97 -10.89
C VAL A 354 -9.12 -20.55 -9.74
N VAL A 355 -8.25 -19.71 -9.19
CA VAL A 355 -7.64 -19.87 -7.88
C VAL A 355 -8.04 -18.72 -6.96
N MET A 356 -8.28 -19.04 -5.70
CA MET A 356 -8.53 -18.11 -4.60
C MET A 356 -7.53 -18.37 -3.49
N ALA A 357 -6.70 -17.39 -3.14
CA ALA A 357 -5.65 -17.54 -2.15
C ALA A 357 -5.68 -16.39 -1.14
N SER A 358 -5.56 -16.70 0.13
CA SER A 358 -5.35 -15.73 1.18
C SER A 358 -4.06 -16.04 1.93
N HIS A 359 -3.25 -15.01 2.11
CA HIS A 359 -2.12 -15.01 3.02
C HIS A 359 -2.10 -13.70 3.81
N ASN A 360 -1.92 -13.79 5.13
CA ASN A 360 -1.58 -12.63 5.94
C ASN A 360 -0.06 -12.50 5.96
N GLU A 361 0.49 -11.36 5.55
CA GLU A 361 1.93 -11.12 5.67
C GLU A 361 2.21 -10.57 7.08
N GLY A 362 3.22 -11.07 7.78
CA GLY A 362 3.45 -10.79 9.22
C GLY A 362 3.82 -9.35 9.60
N HIS A 363 3.72 -8.36 8.70
CA HIS A 363 4.09 -6.99 9.00
C HIS A 363 3.03 -6.02 8.45
N SER A 364 2.17 -5.53 9.35
CA SER A 364 1.16 -4.48 9.13
C SER A 364 -0.14 -4.86 8.39
N TYR A 365 -1.20 -5.36 9.05
CA TYR A 365 -2.52 -5.49 8.39
C TYR A 365 -3.72 -5.16 9.28
N VAL A 366 -4.59 -4.27 8.75
CA VAL A 366 -5.90 -3.95 9.33
C VAL A 366 -7.05 -4.77 8.73
N ILE A 367 -6.92 -5.42 7.57
CA ILE A 367 -7.95 -6.35 7.04
C ILE A 367 -7.21 -7.44 6.24
N PRO A 368 -7.53 -8.75 6.43
CA PRO A 368 -6.96 -9.83 5.64
C PRO A 368 -7.22 -9.67 4.15
N LYS A 369 -6.29 -10.10 3.30
CA LYS A 369 -6.42 -10.00 1.84
C LYS A 369 -6.78 -11.35 1.23
N LEU A 370 -7.61 -11.31 0.21
CA LEU A 370 -7.95 -12.47 -0.61
C LEU A 370 -7.66 -12.15 -2.07
N GLU A 371 -6.77 -12.91 -2.68
CA GLU A 371 -6.42 -12.80 -4.10
C GLU A 371 -7.19 -13.82 -4.91
N ILE A 372 -7.71 -13.40 -6.07
CA ILE A 372 -8.40 -14.24 -7.03
C ILE A 372 -7.70 -14.07 -8.38
N ALA A 373 -7.29 -15.18 -8.99
CA ALA A 373 -6.56 -15.19 -10.25
C ALA A 373 -6.99 -16.35 -11.15
N SER A 374 -6.52 -16.35 -12.40
CA SER A 374 -6.61 -17.49 -13.32
C SER A 374 -5.57 -18.56 -12.97
N LEU A 375 -5.69 -19.74 -13.58
CA LEU A 375 -4.70 -20.82 -13.47
C LEU A 375 -3.53 -20.66 -14.46
N GLU A 376 -3.26 -19.44 -14.93
CA GLU A 376 -2.20 -19.20 -15.91
C GLU A 376 -0.79 -19.36 -15.32
N GLU A 377 -0.59 -18.92 -14.08
CA GLU A 377 0.71 -18.94 -13.39
C GLU A 377 0.87 -20.11 -12.40
N VAL A 378 -0.05 -21.08 -12.41
CA VAL A 378 -0.01 -22.21 -11.49
C VAL A 378 0.95 -23.30 -11.96
N GLY A 379 1.33 -24.18 -11.03
CA GLY A 379 2.19 -25.32 -11.30
C GLY A 379 3.57 -25.15 -10.68
N LEU A 380 4.00 -26.14 -9.91
CA LEU A 380 5.30 -26.16 -9.24
C LEU A 380 6.33 -26.84 -10.14
N LYS A 381 6.81 -26.11 -11.16
CA LYS A 381 7.76 -26.65 -12.14
C LYS A 381 9.03 -27.21 -11.48
N GLU A 382 9.50 -26.56 -10.41
CA GLU A 382 10.68 -26.99 -9.64
C GLU A 382 10.43 -28.25 -8.80
N PHE A 383 9.18 -28.62 -8.55
CA PHE A 383 8.84 -29.81 -7.75
C PHE A 383 8.91 -31.11 -8.57
N GLY A 384 9.00 -31.03 -9.91
CA GLY A 384 9.28 -32.16 -10.79
C GLY A 384 8.43 -33.42 -10.51
N ARG A 385 9.12 -34.54 -10.25
CA ARG A 385 8.51 -35.84 -9.89
C ARG A 385 8.25 -35.99 -8.39
N GLY A 386 8.64 -35.01 -7.57
CA GLY A 386 8.65 -35.07 -6.12
C GLY A 386 10.05 -34.79 -5.57
N LEU A 387 10.20 -34.94 -4.26
CA LEU A 387 11.48 -34.84 -3.58
C LEU A 387 12.33 -36.08 -3.85
N GLU A 388 13.41 -35.89 -4.60
CA GLU A 388 14.39 -36.93 -4.92
C GLU A 388 15.42 -36.99 -3.78
N LEU A 389 15.15 -37.84 -2.78
CA LEU A 389 15.99 -38.02 -1.59
C LEU A 389 16.46 -39.47 -1.46
N ASP A 390 17.70 -39.66 -0.99
CA ASP A 390 18.21 -40.98 -0.62
C ASP A 390 17.72 -41.37 0.77
N PHE A 391 17.14 -42.57 0.87
CA PHE A 391 16.53 -43.08 2.11
C PHE A 391 17.19 -44.37 2.58
N THR A 392 17.54 -44.41 3.86
CA THR A 392 18.00 -45.62 4.56
C THR A 392 16.91 -46.13 5.50
N PRO A 393 16.38 -47.35 5.32
CA PRO A 393 15.44 -47.96 6.25
C PRO A 393 16.11 -48.25 7.60
N ARG A 394 15.36 -48.11 8.69
CA ARG A 394 15.85 -48.35 10.06
C ARG A 394 15.29 -49.62 10.70
N GLY A 395 14.36 -50.31 10.05
CA GLY A 395 13.71 -51.50 10.62
C GLY A 395 12.85 -51.21 11.85
N GLN A 396 12.52 -49.94 12.11
CA GLN A 396 11.64 -49.51 13.19
C GLN A 396 10.25 -49.24 12.64
N TYR A 397 9.21 -49.80 13.28
CA TYR A 397 7.84 -49.72 12.80
C TYR A 397 6.93 -48.99 13.79
N ARG A 398 5.98 -48.20 13.27
CA ARG A 398 4.92 -47.56 14.03
C ARG A 398 3.59 -47.67 13.29
N LYS A 399 2.51 -47.90 14.03
CA LYS A 399 1.16 -47.85 13.45
C LYS A 399 0.65 -46.41 13.45
N ILE A 400 0.38 -45.84 12.27
CA ILE A 400 -0.15 -44.48 12.10
C ILE A 400 -1.39 -44.56 11.20
N LEU A 401 -2.51 -43.96 11.65
CA LEU A 401 -3.81 -44.03 10.96
C LEU A 401 -4.22 -45.46 10.54
N GLY A 402 -3.91 -46.44 11.40
CA GLY A 402 -4.22 -47.85 11.15
C GLY A 402 -3.23 -48.60 10.26
N ARG A 403 -2.24 -47.93 9.67
CA ARG A 403 -1.25 -48.49 8.73
C ARG A 403 0.08 -48.76 9.42
N SER A 404 0.77 -49.83 9.01
CA SER A 404 2.15 -50.11 9.44
C SER A 404 3.10 -49.21 8.66
N CYS A 405 3.92 -48.43 9.36
CA CYS A 405 4.88 -47.50 8.76
C CYS A 405 6.29 -47.82 9.25
N GLU A 406 7.24 -47.89 8.33
CA GLU A 406 8.67 -48.03 8.65
C GLU A 406 9.34 -46.65 8.71
N LEU A 407 10.26 -46.49 9.65
CA LEU A 407 11.12 -45.32 9.73
C LEU A 407 12.24 -45.38 8.68
N TYR A 408 12.28 -44.35 7.85
CA TYR A 408 13.36 -44.06 6.93
C TYR A 408 14.10 -42.80 7.37
N THR A 409 15.41 -42.78 7.15
CA THR A 409 16.23 -41.58 7.36
C THR A 409 16.95 -41.17 6.09
N THR A 410 17.19 -39.87 5.92
CA THR A 410 17.99 -39.31 4.83
C THR A 410 19.18 -38.50 5.36
N SER A 411 20.13 -38.17 4.48
CA SER A 411 21.29 -37.32 4.78
C SER A 411 20.93 -35.83 4.91
N GLU A 412 19.74 -35.42 4.49
CA GLU A 412 19.29 -34.03 4.53
C GLU A 412 19.06 -33.50 5.93
N ARG A 413 19.86 -32.52 6.36
CA ARG A 413 19.88 -32.02 7.74
C ARG A 413 18.54 -31.49 8.22
N PHE A 414 17.75 -30.89 7.34
CA PHE A 414 16.51 -30.18 7.70
C PHE A 414 15.25 -31.04 7.61
N VAL A 415 15.32 -32.21 6.97
CA VAL A 415 14.20 -33.15 6.82
C VAL A 415 14.74 -34.57 6.90
N GLN A 416 15.08 -35.04 8.11
CA GLN A 416 15.81 -36.30 8.31
C GLN A 416 14.94 -37.54 8.45
N TYR A 417 13.74 -37.44 9.02
CA TYR A 417 12.95 -38.58 9.48
C TYR A 417 11.62 -38.70 8.74
N PHE A 418 11.33 -39.88 8.22
CA PHE A 418 10.10 -40.17 7.47
C PHE A 418 9.47 -41.49 7.92
N MET A 419 8.17 -41.48 8.21
CA MET A 419 7.39 -42.69 8.48
C MET A 419 6.62 -43.07 7.23
N ILE A 420 7.13 -44.03 6.46
CA ILE A 420 6.56 -44.41 5.16
C ILE A 420 5.72 -45.68 5.34
N PRO A 421 4.46 -45.71 4.89
CA PRO A 421 3.62 -46.91 4.98
C PRO A 421 4.16 -48.02 4.09
N THR A 422 3.95 -49.27 4.50
CA THR A 422 4.27 -50.46 3.68
C THR A 422 3.35 -50.58 2.47
N ASP A 423 2.13 -50.08 2.59
CA ASP A 423 1.12 -50.12 1.53
C ASP A 423 1.16 -48.83 0.70
N SER A 424 0.84 -48.94 -0.59
CA SER A 424 0.71 -47.78 -1.46
C SER A 424 -0.48 -46.90 -1.04
N VAL A 425 -0.27 -45.58 -1.01
CA VAL A 425 -1.26 -44.57 -0.66
C VAL A 425 -1.17 -43.43 -1.66
N VAL A 426 -2.32 -42.98 -2.18
CA VAL A 426 -2.39 -41.85 -3.12
C VAL A 426 -1.92 -40.59 -2.41
N ASN A 427 -0.97 -39.89 -3.04
CA ASN A 427 -0.32 -38.71 -2.49
C ASN A 427 -0.92 -37.42 -3.08
N PRO A 428 -1.75 -36.69 -2.33
CA PRO A 428 -2.40 -35.47 -2.82
C PRO A 428 -1.40 -34.34 -3.11
N VAL A 429 -0.16 -34.39 -2.61
CA VAL A 429 0.88 -33.40 -2.93
C VAL A 429 1.20 -33.39 -4.44
N PHE A 430 1.08 -34.54 -5.10
CA PHE A 430 1.25 -34.62 -6.56
C PHE A 430 0.08 -34.05 -7.35
N ASP A 431 -1.09 -33.93 -6.74
CA ASP A 431 -2.20 -33.17 -7.31
C ASP A 431 -1.93 -31.68 -7.12
N MET A 432 -1.58 -31.27 -5.89
CA MET A 432 -1.24 -29.88 -5.53
C MET A 432 -0.18 -29.29 -6.46
N LYS A 433 0.85 -30.06 -6.84
CA LYS A 433 1.91 -29.55 -7.70
C LYS A 433 1.40 -29.04 -9.06
N ASN A 434 0.26 -29.54 -9.56
CA ASN A 434 -0.24 -29.20 -10.89
C ASN A 434 -0.98 -27.86 -10.90
N TRP A 435 -1.55 -27.44 -9.77
CA TRP A 435 -2.42 -26.27 -9.69
C TRP A 435 -2.04 -25.27 -8.59
N MET A 436 -1.02 -25.56 -7.78
CA MET A 436 -0.58 -24.65 -6.73
C MET A 436 0.35 -23.56 -7.28
N VAL A 437 0.14 -22.32 -6.84
CA VAL A 437 1.04 -21.19 -7.13
C VAL A 437 2.34 -21.34 -6.33
N GLN A 438 3.49 -21.13 -6.99
CA GLN A 438 4.83 -21.30 -6.40
C GLN A 438 5.01 -20.55 -5.07
N ARG A 439 4.56 -19.29 -4.98
CA ARG A 439 4.69 -18.48 -3.75
C ARG A 439 3.90 -19.04 -2.57
N ILE A 440 2.73 -19.63 -2.84
CA ILE A 440 1.88 -20.21 -1.81
C ILE A 440 2.46 -21.55 -1.34
N SER A 441 3.10 -22.32 -2.21
CA SER A 441 3.74 -23.60 -1.83
C SER A 441 4.71 -23.47 -0.64
N GLN A 442 5.41 -22.35 -0.55
CA GLN A 442 6.34 -22.06 0.54
C GLN A 442 5.65 -21.89 1.90
N LYS A 443 4.39 -21.45 1.90
CA LYS A 443 3.55 -21.35 3.11
C LYS A 443 3.05 -22.71 3.58
N PHE A 444 2.93 -23.68 2.67
CA PHE A 444 2.53 -25.05 2.95
C PHE A 444 3.71 -26.05 2.91
N LYS A 445 4.94 -25.56 3.06
CA LYS A 445 6.18 -26.35 2.88
C LYS A 445 6.21 -27.66 3.68
N ASP A 446 5.69 -27.65 4.91
CA ASP A 446 5.69 -28.83 5.77
C ASP A 446 4.87 -29.97 5.17
N LEU A 447 3.76 -29.63 4.51
CA LEU A 447 2.92 -30.58 3.79
C LEU A 447 3.57 -30.96 2.45
N MET A 448 4.28 -30.05 1.79
CA MET A 448 4.99 -30.35 0.55
C MET A 448 6.10 -31.40 0.72
N PHE A 449 6.68 -31.54 1.93
CA PHE A 449 7.66 -32.59 2.21
C PHE A 449 7.09 -34.02 2.13
N PHE A 450 5.77 -34.19 2.05
CA PHE A 450 5.13 -35.48 1.87
C PHE A 450 5.21 -35.98 0.42
N GLY A 451 5.51 -35.10 -0.56
CA GLY A 451 5.61 -35.45 -1.98
C GLY A 451 6.93 -36.12 -2.36
N LEU A 452 7.18 -37.35 -1.90
CA LEU A 452 8.42 -38.10 -2.20
C LEU A 452 8.40 -38.76 -3.57
N ALA A 453 9.47 -38.57 -4.35
CA ALA A 453 9.62 -39.29 -5.62
C ALA A 453 9.71 -40.80 -5.38
N ASP A 454 9.01 -41.58 -6.20
CA ASP A 454 9.07 -43.05 -6.26
C ASP A 454 8.80 -43.78 -4.93
N LYS A 455 8.11 -43.13 -3.97
CA LYS A 455 7.71 -43.72 -2.68
C LYS A 455 6.25 -43.40 -2.35
N PRO A 456 5.57 -44.23 -1.53
CA PRO A 456 4.25 -43.90 -0.99
C PRO A 456 4.28 -42.59 -0.18
N MET A 457 3.13 -41.92 -0.07
CA MET A 457 2.99 -40.76 0.81
C MET A 457 3.37 -41.13 2.25
N PRO A 458 4.32 -40.42 2.90
CA PRO A 458 4.62 -40.60 4.31
C PRO A 458 3.38 -40.33 5.19
N MET A 459 3.28 -41.00 6.33
CA MET A 459 2.26 -40.68 7.35
C MET A 459 2.77 -39.67 8.38
N ALA A 460 4.10 -39.49 8.45
CA ALA A 460 4.74 -38.41 9.20
C ALA A 460 6.10 -38.07 8.58
N VAL A 461 6.46 -36.79 8.63
CA VAL A 461 7.74 -36.25 8.21
C VAL A 461 8.23 -35.31 9.30
N MET A 462 9.39 -35.60 9.89
CA MET A 462 9.93 -34.86 11.04
C MET A 462 8.90 -34.75 12.18
N GLY A 463 8.44 -33.53 12.51
CA GLY A 463 7.39 -33.27 13.50
C GLY A 463 5.97 -33.25 12.93
N THR A 464 5.83 -33.12 11.61
CA THR A 464 4.55 -33.02 10.93
C THR A 464 3.96 -34.41 10.73
N HIS A 465 2.74 -34.65 11.19
CA HIS A 465 2.11 -35.97 11.10
C HIS A 465 0.65 -35.88 10.67
N LEU A 466 0.19 -36.89 9.93
CA LEU A 466 -1.21 -36.97 9.51
C LEU A 466 -2.08 -37.38 10.69
N THR A 467 -3.16 -36.63 10.88
CA THR A 467 -4.20 -36.92 11.89
C THR A 467 -5.45 -37.51 11.28
N SER A 468 -5.65 -37.35 9.96
CA SER A 468 -6.70 -38.01 9.20
C SER A 468 -6.30 -38.20 7.74
N TYR A 469 -6.69 -39.33 7.16
CA TYR A 469 -6.61 -39.60 5.72
C TYR A 469 -7.87 -40.39 5.31
N LYS A 470 -8.80 -39.72 4.62
CA LYS A 470 -10.12 -40.26 4.29
C LYS A 470 -10.39 -40.10 2.80
N PRO A 471 -9.96 -41.06 1.97
CA PRO A 471 -10.34 -41.09 0.57
C PRO A 471 -11.84 -41.37 0.43
N GLY A 472 -12.46 -40.84 -0.62
CA GLY A 472 -13.89 -40.92 -0.89
C GLY A 472 -14.54 -39.54 -0.94
N LYS A 473 -15.70 -39.45 -1.61
CA LYS A 473 -16.41 -38.17 -1.81
C LYS A 473 -16.75 -37.54 -0.46
N ALA A 474 -16.35 -36.28 -0.29
CA ALA A 474 -16.69 -35.45 0.85
C ALA A 474 -17.28 -34.12 0.38
N LYS A 475 -18.08 -33.46 1.22
CA LYS A 475 -18.56 -32.12 0.90
C LYS A 475 -17.40 -31.11 0.98
N PRO A 476 -17.36 -30.09 0.11
CA PRO A 476 -16.37 -29.03 0.21
C PRO A 476 -16.47 -28.34 1.58
N PRO A 477 -15.35 -27.90 2.15
CA PRO A 477 -15.34 -27.19 3.41
C PRO A 477 -16.07 -25.84 3.28
N VAL A 478 -16.62 -25.35 4.39
CA VAL A 478 -17.20 -24.00 4.47
C VAL A 478 -16.13 -23.05 4.98
N ALA A 479 -15.96 -21.91 4.30
CA ALA A 479 -15.09 -20.82 4.73
C ALA A 479 -15.87 -19.51 4.77
N ASP A 480 -15.61 -18.66 5.76
CA ASP A 480 -16.19 -17.31 5.85
C ASP A 480 -15.12 -16.25 5.55
N LEU A 481 -15.10 -15.81 4.30
CA LEU A 481 -14.16 -14.83 3.77
C LEU A 481 -14.84 -13.49 3.46
N ARG A 482 -16.08 -13.27 3.93
CA ARG A 482 -16.92 -12.13 3.52
C ARG A 482 -16.30 -10.76 3.81
N ASN A 483 -15.44 -10.71 4.83
CA ASN A 483 -14.78 -9.49 5.28
C ASN A 483 -13.30 -9.40 4.88
N TYR A 484 -12.83 -10.28 4.01
CA TYR A 484 -11.49 -10.15 3.43
C TYR A 484 -11.53 -9.05 2.39
N SER A 485 -10.45 -8.28 2.25
CA SER A 485 -10.28 -7.37 1.13
C SER A 485 -10.02 -8.19 -0.12
N VAL A 486 -11.00 -8.28 -1.03
CA VAL A 486 -10.87 -9.08 -2.24
C VAL A 486 -10.12 -8.31 -3.33
N ARG A 487 -9.20 -9.03 -3.98
CA ARG A 487 -8.37 -8.55 -5.08
C ARG A 487 -8.48 -9.53 -6.24
N ASP A 488 -9.34 -9.22 -7.20
CA ASP A 488 -9.49 -10.00 -8.43
C ASP A 488 -8.51 -9.51 -9.51
N GLU A 489 -7.41 -10.24 -9.69
CA GLU A 489 -6.36 -9.91 -10.64
C GLU A 489 -6.83 -10.03 -12.09
N ARG A 490 -7.82 -10.87 -12.38
CA ARG A 490 -8.36 -11.04 -13.75
C ARG A 490 -9.01 -9.76 -14.24
N LEU A 491 -9.76 -9.09 -13.37
CA LEU A 491 -10.36 -7.78 -13.67
C LEU A 491 -9.31 -6.68 -13.76
N ARG A 492 -8.27 -6.70 -12.91
CA ARG A 492 -7.19 -5.71 -12.95
C ARG A 492 -6.36 -5.81 -14.22
N GLN A 493 -6.00 -7.03 -14.62
CA GLN A 493 -5.26 -7.30 -15.85
C GLN A 493 -6.04 -6.83 -17.07
N LYS A 494 -7.35 -7.14 -17.15
CA LYS A 494 -8.18 -6.64 -18.25
C LYS A 494 -8.29 -5.12 -18.25
N ARG A 495 -8.56 -4.48 -17.11
CA ARG A 495 -8.56 -3.00 -17.02
C ARG A 495 -7.24 -2.40 -17.44
N ARG A 496 -6.12 -3.09 -17.18
CA ARG A 496 -4.80 -2.67 -17.64
C ARG A 496 -4.66 -2.83 -19.15
N GLN A 497 -5.09 -3.95 -19.72
CA GLN A 497 -5.08 -4.20 -21.15
C GLN A 497 -6.01 -3.26 -21.92
N GLU A 498 -7.21 -2.97 -21.41
CA GLU A 498 -8.14 -2.00 -21.99
C GLU A 498 -7.54 -0.58 -21.96
N ARG A 499 -6.90 -0.17 -20.85
CA ARG A 499 -6.14 1.09 -20.80
C ARG A 499 -4.96 1.15 -21.78
N GLU A 500 -4.42 -0.01 -22.14
CA GLU A 500 -3.34 -0.13 -23.12
C GLU A 500 -3.90 -0.21 -24.57
N ASN A 501 -5.20 -0.50 -24.76
CA ASN A 501 -5.86 -0.72 -26.05
C ASN A 501 -6.83 0.40 -26.49
N ASP A 502 -7.27 1.30 -25.60
CA ASP A 502 -8.03 2.48 -26.00
C ASP A 502 -7.10 3.42 -26.80
N GLU A 503 -7.24 3.40 -28.14
CA GLU A 503 -6.67 4.40 -29.05
C GLU A 503 -7.14 5.82 -28.66
N PRO A 504 -6.33 6.88 -28.90
CA PRO A 504 -6.69 8.23 -28.50
C PRO A 504 -7.92 8.72 -29.26
N ASP A 505 -8.97 9.06 -28.50
CA ASP A 505 -10.22 9.62 -28.98
C ASP A 505 -9.92 10.97 -29.69
N ILE A 506 -9.90 10.97 -31.02
CA ILE A 506 -9.68 12.16 -31.85
C ILE A 506 -10.91 13.08 -31.68
N GLN A 507 -10.84 14.00 -30.72
CA GLN A 507 -11.78 15.11 -30.65
C GLN A 507 -11.52 16.07 -31.82
N VAL A 508 -12.27 15.90 -32.90
CA VAL A 508 -12.42 16.93 -33.94
C VAL A 508 -13.12 18.14 -33.30
N ARG A 509 -12.33 19.14 -32.89
CA ARG A 509 -12.88 20.46 -32.60
C ARG A 509 -13.18 21.17 -33.90
N ASP A 510 -14.45 21.19 -34.27
CA ASP A 510 -14.99 22.17 -35.21
C ASP A 510 -14.73 23.59 -34.64
N VAL A 511 -13.83 24.32 -35.31
CA VAL A 511 -13.59 25.74 -35.05
C VAL A 511 -14.62 26.53 -35.85
N ARG A 512 -15.65 27.06 -35.18
CA ARG A 512 -16.46 28.18 -35.69
C ARG A 512 -16.84 29.16 -34.57
N ASP A 513 -16.26 30.34 -34.72
CA ASP A 513 -16.75 31.70 -34.45
C ASP A 513 -17.19 32.21 -33.06
N GLY A 514 -16.71 33.45 -32.82
CA GLY A 514 -17.18 34.43 -31.84
C GLY A 514 -16.21 34.62 -30.67
N GLY A 515 -15.23 35.53 -30.66
CA GLY A 515 -15.18 36.87 -31.22
C GLY A 515 -15.36 37.89 -30.10
N GLU A 516 -14.27 38.50 -29.60
CA GLU A 516 -14.23 39.90 -29.15
C GLU A 516 -12.78 40.36 -28.93
N MET A 517 -12.38 41.33 -29.76
CA MET A 517 -11.10 42.04 -29.74
C MET A 517 -11.13 43.24 -28.78
N ARG A 518 -9.95 43.63 -28.27
CA ARG A 518 -9.52 45.01 -27.95
C ARG A 518 -8.04 44.96 -27.53
N GLY A 519 -7.07 45.71 -28.06
CA GLY A 519 -6.96 46.71 -29.12
C GLY A 519 -5.45 47.00 -29.32
N SER A 520 -5.00 47.14 -30.57
CA SER A 520 -4.32 48.33 -31.17
C SER A 520 -2.81 48.44 -30.86
N ASP A 521 -1.86 48.64 -31.78
CA ASP A 521 -1.81 49.29 -33.12
C ASP A 521 -0.74 48.62 -34.03
N MET A 522 -1.06 48.30 -35.30
CA MET A 522 -0.54 48.83 -36.60
C MET A 522 0.98 49.15 -36.67
N VAL A 523 1.75 48.73 -37.68
CA VAL A 523 1.60 48.97 -39.14
C VAL A 523 2.22 47.82 -40.00
N PRO A 524 1.71 47.55 -41.23
CA PRO A 524 2.08 46.41 -42.09
C PRO A 524 2.86 46.78 -43.39
N ASP A 525 3.16 45.75 -44.20
CA ASP A 525 3.43 45.73 -45.66
C ASP A 525 4.90 45.93 -46.13
N MET A 526 5.48 45.16 -47.09
CA MET A 526 4.97 44.18 -48.07
C MET A 526 6.15 43.54 -48.88
N ILE A 527 5.97 42.27 -49.33
CA ILE A 527 6.23 41.70 -50.70
C ILE A 527 7.71 41.39 -51.11
N VAL A 528 8.12 40.23 -51.70
CA VAL A 528 7.43 39.08 -52.36
C VAL A 528 8.42 37.92 -52.70
N GLU A 529 7.86 36.70 -52.82
CA GLU A 529 8.17 35.46 -53.62
C GLU A 529 9.62 34.90 -53.66
N ASP A 530 9.86 33.59 -53.48
CA ASP A 530 9.39 32.45 -54.30
C ASP A 530 9.39 31.08 -53.55
N ALA A 531 8.59 30.14 -54.05
CA ALA A 531 8.31 28.78 -53.53
C ALA A 531 9.36 27.69 -53.95
N PRO A 532 9.12 26.36 -53.79
CA PRO A 532 8.72 25.56 -52.63
C PRO A 532 9.78 24.47 -52.28
N VAL A 533 9.96 24.11 -51.00
CA VAL A 533 10.60 22.82 -50.64
C VAL A 533 9.76 22.14 -49.56
N ALA A 534 9.37 20.91 -49.85
CA ALA A 534 8.55 20.05 -49.01
C ALA A 534 9.10 19.93 -47.58
N VAL A 535 8.28 20.36 -46.61
CA VAL A 535 8.45 20.01 -45.20
C VAL A 535 7.63 18.74 -44.96
N PRO A 536 8.23 17.59 -44.63
CA PRO A 536 7.49 16.49 -44.05
C PRO A 536 7.02 16.94 -42.66
N GLU A 537 5.71 16.94 -42.46
CA GLU A 537 5.09 17.13 -41.15
C GLU A 537 5.65 16.09 -40.16
N PRO A 538 6.31 16.51 -39.06
CA PRO A 538 6.55 15.63 -37.93
C PRO A 538 5.24 15.41 -37.16
N PRO A 539 5.01 14.20 -36.62
CA PRO A 539 3.75 13.82 -36.01
C PRO A 539 3.43 14.67 -34.79
N VAL A 540 2.19 15.14 -34.73
CA VAL A 540 1.59 15.82 -33.58
C VAL A 540 1.49 14.82 -32.43
N SER A 541 2.40 14.93 -31.46
CA SER A 541 2.32 14.22 -30.18
C SER A 541 1.30 14.92 -29.27
N THR A 542 0.08 14.39 -29.26
CA THR A 542 -0.87 14.61 -28.17
C THR A 542 -0.69 13.51 -27.14
N GLU A 543 -0.31 13.90 -25.91
CA GLU A 543 -0.80 13.39 -24.62
C GLU A 543 0.21 13.70 -23.51
N ALA A 544 -0.07 14.79 -22.79
CA ALA A 544 0.51 15.09 -21.50
C ALA A 544 0.05 14.02 -20.49
N SER A 545 0.95 13.11 -20.14
CA SER A 545 0.74 12.13 -19.07
C SER A 545 0.45 12.85 -17.74
N ARG A 546 -0.78 12.71 -17.26
CA ARG A 546 -1.22 13.14 -15.92
C ARG A 546 -0.46 12.35 -14.85
N GLY A 547 0.68 12.89 -14.41
CA GLY A 547 1.37 12.46 -13.21
C GLY A 547 0.64 12.99 -11.98
N SER A 548 -0.29 12.22 -11.43
CA SER A 548 -0.81 12.44 -10.08
C SER A 548 0.29 12.17 -9.06
N GLY A 549 0.80 13.25 -8.45
CA GLY A 549 1.57 13.17 -7.21
C GLY A 549 0.65 12.76 -6.08
N ASP A 550 1.01 11.67 -5.39
CA ASP A 550 0.76 11.50 -3.96
C ASP A 550 1.61 10.35 -3.42
N GLY A 551 2.34 10.64 -2.36
CA GLY A 551 3.12 9.68 -1.58
C GLY A 551 2.21 8.74 -0.82
N GLY A 552 1.91 7.58 -1.41
CA GLY A 552 1.21 6.49 -0.74
C GLY A 552 2.12 5.28 -0.49
N SER A 553 2.43 5.03 0.77
CA SER A 553 3.01 3.77 1.26
C SER A 553 1.93 2.69 1.25
N GLY A 554 2.09 1.66 0.42
CA GLY A 554 1.19 0.50 0.30
C GLY A 554 1.77 -0.54 -0.68
N PRO A 555 1.59 -1.86 -0.45
CA PRO A 555 2.38 -2.90 -1.09
C PRO A 555 1.86 -3.21 -2.51
N GLY A 556 2.80 -3.25 -3.46
CA GLY A 556 2.55 -3.63 -4.86
C GLY A 556 2.51 -2.47 -5.84
N ARG A 557 3.54 -1.61 -5.86
CA ARG A 557 3.68 -0.64 -6.96
C ARG A 557 4.21 -1.36 -8.20
N GLY A 558 3.36 -1.48 -9.22
CA GLY A 558 3.76 -1.88 -10.56
C GLY A 558 4.92 -1.00 -11.03
N ARG A 559 5.93 -1.62 -11.65
CA ARG A 559 7.11 -0.92 -12.16
C ARG A 559 6.66 0.14 -13.17
N ALA A 560 7.23 1.34 -13.11
CA ALA A 560 7.02 2.33 -14.16
C ALA A 560 7.45 1.71 -15.50
N ALA A 561 6.55 1.68 -16.48
CA ALA A 561 6.91 1.33 -17.84
C ALA A 561 7.94 2.36 -18.33
N LEU A 562 9.09 1.90 -18.82
CA LEU A 562 10.12 2.79 -19.35
C LEU A 562 9.79 3.08 -20.83
N PRO A 563 9.58 4.34 -21.22
CA PRO A 563 9.60 4.74 -22.62
C PRO A 563 10.84 4.20 -23.34
N PRO A 564 10.79 3.94 -24.66
CA PRO A 564 11.91 3.38 -25.42
C PRO A 564 13.24 4.15 -25.25
N GLU A 565 13.17 5.47 -25.21
CA GLU A 565 14.33 6.36 -25.01
C GLU A 565 15.00 6.13 -23.65
N LEU A 566 14.17 5.99 -22.60
CA LEU A 566 14.65 5.69 -21.25
C LEU A 566 15.14 4.24 -21.13
N LYS A 567 14.59 3.30 -21.90
CA LYS A 567 15.10 1.93 -21.99
C LYS A 567 16.51 1.89 -22.59
N ALA A 568 16.77 2.67 -23.64
CA ALA A 568 18.09 2.80 -24.24
C ALA A 568 19.10 3.43 -23.26
N LEU A 569 18.68 4.45 -22.51
CA LEU A 569 19.48 5.01 -21.42
C LEU A 569 19.80 3.96 -20.34
N MET A 570 18.82 3.14 -19.98
CA MET A 570 19.00 2.01 -19.05
C MET A 570 19.76 0.81 -19.67
N GLN A 571 20.21 0.86 -20.92
CA GLN A 571 21.06 -0.18 -21.52
C GLN A 571 22.46 0.32 -21.85
N ALA A 572 22.70 1.63 -21.73
CA ALA A 572 23.99 2.25 -22.02
C ALA A 572 25.10 1.71 -21.11
N THR A 573 26.16 1.19 -21.73
CA THR A 573 27.37 0.69 -21.05
C THR A 573 28.43 1.77 -20.87
N THR A 574 28.25 2.93 -21.51
CA THR A 574 29.15 4.09 -21.44
C THR A 574 28.40 5.35 -20.98
N ASN A 575 29.16 6.29 -20.41
CA ASN A 575 28.66 7.63 -20.11
C ASN A 575 28.60 8.45 -21.41
N ARG A 576 27.54 9.24 -21.56
CA ARG A 576 27.38 10.16 -22.69
C ARG A 576 28.11 11.49 -22.46
N PHE A 577 28.09 11.99 -21.22
CA PHE A 577 28.86 13.16 -20.83
C PHE A 577 30.28 12.75 -20.42
N ILE A 578 31.28 13.40 -21.02
CA ILE A 578 32.69 13.26 -20.68
C ILE A 578 33.21 14.65 -20.33
N GLY A 579 33.67 14.83 -19.09
CA GLY A 579 34.09 16.14 -18.61
C GLY A 579 33.83 16.33 -17.11
N THR A 580 33.84 17.60 -16.70
CA THR A 580 33.61 18.00 -15.31
C THR A 580 32.46 19.00 -15.19
N ALA A 581 31.79 18.98 -14.03
CA ALA A 581 30.75 19.94 -13.70
C ALA A 581 30.78 20.33 -12.22
N LYS A 582 30.39 21.56 -11.91
CA LYS A 582 30.14 22.05 -10.54
C LYS A 582 28.72 22.57 -10.47
N LEU A 583 27.93 22.04 -9.54
CA LEU A 583 26.52 22.37 -9.35
C LEU A 583 26.30 22.91 -7.95
N GLN A 584 25.45 23.92 -7.81
CA GLN A 584 25.04 24.46 -6.53
C GLN A 584 23.55 24.20 -6.31
N TYR A 585 23.23 23.74 -5.11
CA TYR A 585 21.88 23.46 -4.66
C TYR A 585 21.52 24.38 -3.49
N THR A 586 20.30 24.86 -3.48
CA THR A 586 19.68 25.49 -2.32
C THR A 586 18.30 24.88 -2.14
N SER A 587 18.02 24.29 -0.98
CA SER A 587 16.68 23.81 -0.63
C SER A 587 16.20 24.55 0.62
N THR A 588 14.96 25.02 0.57
CA THR A 588 14.23 25.63 1.68
C THR A 588 13.01 24.79 2.02
N ASN A 589 12.85 24.45 3.30
CA ASN A 589 11.68 23.73 3.80
C ASN A 589 11.26 24.37 5.13
N GLY A 590 10.14 25.10 5.11
CA GLY A 590 9.75 25.98 6.21
C GLY A 590 10.83 27.02 6.52
N ASN A 591 11.31 27.06 7.76
CA ASN A 591 12.36 27.99 8.21
C ASN A 591 13.79 27.48 8.00
N ARG A 592 13.97 26.28 7.42
CA ARG A 592 15.30 25.68 7.23
C ARG A 592 15.77 25.87 5.80
N THR A 593 16.97 26.42 5.65
CA THR A 593 17.66 26.54 4.36
C THR A 593 18.93 25.70 4.40
N SER A 594 19.12 24.81 3.43
CA SER A 594 20.36 24.06 3.23
C SER A 594 20.96 24.42 1.87
N LYS A 595 22.29 24.56 1.84
CA LYS A 595 23.04 24.88 0.62
C LYS A 595 24.23 23.93 0.51
N TRP A 596 24.34 23.25 -0.61
CA TRP A 596 25.47 22.36 -0.85
C TRP A 596 25.91 22.47 -2.31
N THR A 597 27.16 22.11 -2.54
CA THR A 597 27.78 22.07 -3.86
C THR A 597 28.07 20.62 -4.22
N VAL A 598 27.88 20.27 -5.47
CA VAL A 598 28.25 18.97 -6.01
C VAL A 598 29.29 19.17 -7.10
N ARG A 599 30.41 18.47 -7.00
CA ARG A 599 31.38 18.32 -8.08
C ARG A 599 31.16 16.99 -8.74
N TYR A 600 31.19 17.00 -10.06
CA TYR A 600 30.98 15.83 -10.90
C TYR A 600 32.12 15.71 -11.90
N ALA A 601 32.61 14.50 -12.14
CA ALA A 601 33.52 14.22 -13.23
C ALA A 601 33.23 12.85 -13.83
N SER A 602 33.35 12.71 -15.15
CA SER A 602 33.19 11.42 -15.83
C SER A 602 34.10 11.26 -17.03
N ASP A 603 34.55 10.02 -17.22
CA ASP A 603 35.09 9.51 -18.47
C ASP A 603 34.05 8.59 -19.14
N SER A 604 34.44 7.81 -20.16
CA SER A 604 33.51 6.95 -20.88
C SER A 604 32.90 5.81 -20.05
N ILE A 605 33.50 5.42 -18.92
CA ILE A 605 33.10 4.26 -18.12
C ILE A 605 32.98 4.53 -16.61
N ARG A 606 33.60 5.58 -16.11
CA ARG A 606 33.65 5.96 -14.70
C ARG A 606 33.06 7.34 -14.49
N MET A 607 32.42 7.53 -13.35
CA MET A 607 31.97 8.83 -12.87
C MET A 607 32.21 8.96 -11.37
N VAL A 608 32.43 10.19 -10.91
CA VAL A 608 32.53 10.51 -9.50
C VAL A 608 31.64 11.72 -9.19
N ILE A 609 30.87 11.62 -8.11
CA ILE A 609 29.99 12.68 -7.60
C ILE A 609 30.42 12.98 -6.17
N ILE A 610 30.81 14.21 -5.88
CA ILE A 610 31.30 14.63 -4.56
C ILE A 610 30.46 15.80 -4.07
N GLY A 611 29.74 15.60 -2.98
CA GLY A 611 28.96 16.63 -2.30
C GLY A 611 29.76 17.32 -1.22
N GLN A 612 29.53 18.62 -1.05
CA GLN A 612 30.12 19.45 -0.03
C GLN A 612 29.09 20.44 0.52
N GLU A 613 29.02 20.55 1.84
CA GLU A 613 28.15 21.50 2.54
C GLU A 613 28.91 22.14 3.69
N ASP A 614 28.62 23.41 3.97
CA ASP A 614 29.18 24.16 5.08
C ASP A 614 28.40 23.87 6.38
N LYS A 615 28.55 22.62 6.86
CA LYS A 615 27.99 22.13 8.13
C LYS A 615 29.02 21.27 8.84
N PRO A 616 28.98 21.17 10.18
CA PRO A 616 29.80 20.25 10.94
C PRO A 616 29.68 18.81 10.42
N LEU A 617 30.80 18.09 10.41
CA LEU A 617 30.85 16.68 10.02
C LEU A 617 30.33 15.77 11.16
N PRO A 618 29.67 14.65 10.83
CA PRO A 618 29.26 14.23 9.49
C PRO A 618 28.02 15.01 9.01
N SER A 619 28.03 15.45 7.75
CA SER A 619 26.86 16.05 7.09
C SER A 619 26.30 15.10 6.02
N GLU A 620 24.98 15.10 5.85
CA GLU A 620 24.28 14.31 4.82
C GLU A 620 24.83 14.59 3.42
N HIS A 621 25.19 15.84 3.13
CA HIS A 621 25.71 16.26 1.82
C HIS A 621 27.24 16.17 1.71
N GLN A 622 27.95 15.72 2.75
CA GLN A 622 29.41 15.49 2.74
C GLN A 622 29.72 14.02 2.41
N ARG A 623 29.40 13.62 1.17
CA ARG A 623 29.53 12.25 0.65
C ARG A 623 30.12 12.25 -0.74
N ALA A 624 30.70 11.12 -1.14
CA ALA A 624 31.09 10.90 -2.52
C ALA A 624 30.65 9.52 -3.04
N TYR A 625 30.39 9.45 -4.34
CA TYR A 625 30.00 8.25 -5.05
C TYR A 625 30.93 8.10 -6.24
N ALA A 626 31.73 7.03 -6.27
CA ALA A 626 32.51 6.63 -7.44
C ALA A 626 31.83 5.43 -8.08
N ILE A 627 31.48 5.54 -9.35
CA ILE A 627 30.72 4.53 -10.10
C ILE A 627 31.57 4.09 -11.29
N ASP A 628 31.80 2.79 -11.40
CA ASP A 628 32.48 2.17 -12.53
C ASP A 628 31.49 1.24 -13.27
N ARG A 629 31.04 1.69 -14.44
CA ARG A 629 30.10 0.92 -15.28
C ARG A 629 30.73 -0.32 -15.87
N LYS A 630 32.05 -0.31 -16.13
CA LYS A 630 32.77 -1.43 -16.73
C LYS A 630 32.97 -2.54 -15.70
N ALA A 631 33.36 -2.18 -14.49
CA ALA A 631 33.47 -3.11 -13.37
C ALA A 631 32.11 -3.49 -12.77
N GLY A 632 31.06 -2.71 -13.07
CA GLY A 632 29.71 -2.94 -12.52
C GLY A 632 29.63 -2.64 -11.02
N THR A 633 30.41 -1.67 -10.52
CA THR A 633 30.52 -1.38 -9.09
C THR A 633 30.28 0.09 -8.75
N GLU A 634 29.83 0.34 -7.52
CA GLU A 634 29.73 1.65 -6.90
C GLU A 634 30.47 1.62 -5.55
N THR A 635 31.25 2.66 -5.28
CA THR A 635 31.89 2.90 -3.98
C THR A 635 31.37 4.21 -3.40
N ILE A 636 30.84 4.12 -2.19
CA ILE A 636 30.33 5.25 -1.41
C ILE A 636 31.39 5.63 -0.39
N TYR A 637 31.75 6.91 -0.34
CA TYR A 637 32.68 7.46 0.62
C TYR A 637 31.95 8.44 1.55
N THR A 638 32.19 8.30 2.85
CA THR A 638 31.65 9.19 3.89
C THR A 638 32.81 9.84 4.64
N LEU A 639 32.79 11.17 4.73
CA LEU A 639 33.75 11.94 5.51
C LEU A 639 33.23 12.06 6.96
N LEU A 640 34.00 11.53 7.90
CA LEU A 640 33.63 11.51 9.33
C LEU A 640 34.12 12.78 10.05
N ALA A 641 33.63 12.97 11.28
CA ALA A 641 33.96 14.13 12.12
C ALA A 641 35.47 14.30 12.38
N ASP A 642 36.21 13.20 12.45
CA ASP A 642 37.67 13.16 12.61
C ASP A 642 38.43 13.36 11.28
N SER A 643 37.74 13.73 10.20
CA SER A 643 38.29 13.85 8.84
C SER A 643 38.82 12.55 8.24
N SER A 644 38.49 11.39 8.83
CA SER A 644 38.72 10.10 8.21
C SER A 644 37.66 9.81 7.13
N VAL A 645 38.05 9.01 6.13
CA VAL A 645 37.15 8.61 5.04
C VAL A 645 36.85 7.13 5.18
N VAL A 646 35.57 6.80 5.36
CA VAL A 646 35.10 5.41 5.32
C VAL A 646 34.50 5.14 3.95
N GLN A 647 34.82 3.99 3.38
CA GLN A 647 34.31 3.55 2.09
C GLN A 647 33.52 2.26 2.18
N ARG A 648 32.50 2.13 1.34
CA ARG A 648 31.72 0.91 1.14
C ARG A 648 31.49 0.70 -0.34
N SER A 649 31.90 -0.46 -0.85
CA SER A 649 31.68 -0.85 -2.24
C SER A 649 30.56 -1.88 -2.37
N GLY A 650 29.86 -1.86 -3.51
CA GLY A 650 28.84 -2.83 -3.85
C GLY A 650 28.62 -2.91 -5.37
N PRO A 651 27.89 -3.94 -5.83
CA PRO A 651 27.55 -4.07 -7.24
C PRO A 651 26.50 -3.03 -7.66
N LEU A 652 26.55 -2.59 -8.91
CA LEU A 652 25.49 -1.80 -9.53
C LEU A 652 24.23 -2.65 -9.75
N ALA A 653 23.06 -2.00 -9.72
CA ALA A 653 21.82 -2.69 -9.96
C ALA A 653 21.69 -3.15 -11.42
N GLY A 654 21.35 -4.43 -11.63
CA GLY A 654 21.15 -4.98 -12.97
C GLY A 654 19.85 -4.54 -13.67
N ARG A 655 18.92 -3.88 -12.95
CA ARG A 655 17.65 -3.40 -13.51
C ARG A 655 17.09 -2.19 -12.78
N TYR A 656 16.31 -1.38 -13.49
CA TYR A 656 15.53 -0.29 -12.89
C TYR A 656 14.39 -0.86 -12.05
N ALA A 657 14.38 -0.53 -10.77
CA ALA A 657 13.42 -1.06 -9.79
C ALA A 657 12.60 0.03 -9.08
N SER A 658 12.80 1.29 -9.46
CA SER A 658 12.03 2.40 -8.88
C SER A 658 10.57 2.36 -9.35
N VAL A 659 9.72 2.77 -8.43
CA VAL A 659 8.27 2.91 -8.60
C VAL A 659 7.88 4.31 -9.07
N PHE A 660 8.84 5.25 -9.03
CA PHE A 660 8.69 6.60 -9.54
C PHE A 660 9.24 6.68 -10.97
N PRO A 661 8.69 7.54 -11.84
CA PRO A 661 9.24 7.74 -13.18
C PRO A 661 10.67 8.29 -13.11
N VAL A 662 11.46 7.97 -14.13
CA VAL A 662 12.85 8.43 -14.30
C VAL A 662 12.94 9.96 -14.29
N ALA A 663 12.04 10.60 -15.03
CA ALA A 663 11.83 12.03 -15.10
C ALA A 663 10.32 12.26 -15.31
N TYR A 664 9.77 13.29 -14.68
CA TYR A 664 8.39 13.71 -14.96
C TYR A 664 8.35 14.47 -16.30
N PRO A 665 7.36 14.19 -17.17
CA PRO A 665 7.22 14.85 -18.48
C PRO A 665 7.12 16.37 -18.36
N ASP A 666 7.99 17.10 -19.06
CA ASP A 666 7.93 18.56 -19.16
C ASP A 666 7.59 19.05 -20.57
N SER A 667 6.92 20.20 -20.61
CA SER A 667 6.54 20.90 -21.84
C SER A 667 7.60 21.93 -22.21
N LEU A 668 7.91 22.07 -23.50
CA LEU A 668 8.76 23.14 -24.02
C LEU A 668 7.97 24.46 -24.02
N LEU A 669 8.54 25.50 -23.43
CA LEU A 669 8.00 26.86 -23.45
C LEU A 669 8.76 27.73 -24.46
N THR A 670 8.13 28.82 -24.88
CA THR A 670 8.76 29.81 -25.75
C THR A 670 9.84 30.59 -25.00
N GLY A 671 11.01 30.76 -25.63
CA GLY A 671 12.10 31.57 -25.11
C GLY A 671 13.40 30.78 -24.95
N SER A 672 14.52 31.44 -25.20
CA SER A 672 15.86 30.89 -24.98
C SER A 672 16.67 31.82 -24.08
N ARG A 673 17.43 31.25 -23.15
CA ARG A 673 18.34 32.01 -22.28
C ARG A 673 19.76 31.49 -22.45
N LYS A 674 20.74 32.37 -22.45
CA LYS A 674 22.15 31.96 -22.42
C LYS A 674 22.60 31.73 -20.98
N LEU A 675 22.99 30.49 -20.67
CA LEU A 675 23.54 30.08 -19.37
C LEU A 675 24.94 29.50 -19.59
N LEU A 676 25.96 30.07 -18.93
CA LEU A 676 27.37 29.73 -19.17
C LEU A 676 27.75 29.71 -20.67
N GLY A 677 27.25 30.70 -21.43
CA GLY A 677 27.47 30.82 -22.87
C GLY A 677 26.67 29.84 -23.76
N ARG A 678 25.87 28.94 -23.18
CA ARG A 678 25.07 27.94 -23.91
C ARG A 678 23.64 28.42 -24.06
N ALA A 679 23.06 28.24 -25.25
CA ALA A 679 21.64 28.50 -25.45
C ALA A 679 20.84 27.39 -24.76
N SER A 680 19.96 27.77 -23.85
CA SER A 680 19.12 26.84 -23.11
C SER A 680 17.64 27.05 -23.43
N GLU A 681 16.94 25.94 -23.65
CA GLU A 681 15.50 25.88 -23.83
C GLU A 681 14.78 25.96 -22.48
N HIS A 682 13.66 26.66 -22.46
CA HIS A 682 12.82 26.77 -21.28
C HIS A 682 11.81 25.62 -21.24
N ARG A 683 11.78 24.83 -20.17
CA ARG A 683 10.86 23.71 -20.00
C ARG A 683 10.12 23.80 -18.67
N LEU A 684 8.85 23.40 -18.67
CA LEU A 684 7.98 23.45 -17.50
C LEU A 684 7.26 22.12 -17.29
N TYR A 685 7.36 21.61 -16.07
CA TYR A 685 6.50 20.57 -15.54
C TYR A 685 5.63 21.17 -14.44
N GLU A 686 4.30 21.06 -14.58
CA GLU A 686 3.36 21.62 -13.62
C GLU A 686 2.17 20.67 -13.43
N ILE A 687 1.95 20.28 -12.18
CA ILE A 687 0.78 19.56 -11.68
C ILE A 687 0.30 20.28 -10.41
N PRO A 688 -0.92 20.02 -9.90
CA PRO A 688 -1.45 20.76 -8.76
C PRO A 688 -0.49 20.85 -7.57
N THR A 689 0.25 19.78 -7.26
CA THR A 689 1.14 19.69 -6.10
C THR A 689 2.57 20.16 -6.36
N THR A 690 3.00 20.29 -7.62
CA THR A 690 4.42 20.39 -7.98
C THR A 690 4.62 21.25 -9.21
N ARG A 691 5.57 22.19 -9.13
CA ARG A 691 6.01 23.00 -10.25
C ARG A 691 7.53 22.88 -10.41
N ARG A 692 8.00 22.58 -11.62
CA ARG A 692 9.42 22.52 -11.97
C ARG A 692 9.68 23.31 -13.25
N GLU A 693 10.45 24.37 -13.12
CA GLU A 693 10.95 25.18 -14.22
C GLU A 693 12.40 24.81 -14.49
N THR A 694 12.75 24.48 -15.73
CA THR A 694 14.06 23.93 -16.10
C THR A 694 14.59 24.60 -17.35
N TRP A 695 15.82 25.10 -17.31
CA TRP A 695 16.56 25.59 -18.47
C TRP A 695 17.54 24.54 -18.93
N VAL A 696 17.37 24.00 -20.13
CA VAL A 696 18.13 22.84 -20.63
C VAL A 696 19.02 23.21 -21.81
N ASP A 697 20.31 22.89 -21.73
CA ASP A 697 21.19 22.87 -22.91
C ASP A 697 21.04 21.53 -23.64
N THR A 698 20.32 21.54 -24.77
CA THR A 698 20.03 20.34 -25.56
C THR A 698 21.25 19.77 -26.28
N LYS A 699 22.36 20.51 -26.38
CA LYS A 699 23.58 20.06 -27.06
C LYS A 699 24.53 19.27 -26.15
N THR A 700 24.44 19.45 -24.84
CA THR A 700 25.30 18.75 -23.88
C THR A 700 24.53 17.57 -23.27
N PRO A 701 25.07 16.34 -23.32
CA PRO A 701 24.42 15.20 -22.68
C PRO A 701 24.23 15.40 -21.17
N SER A 702 23.09 14.96 -20.66
CA SER A 702 22.74 15.08 -19.23
C SER A 702 23.55 14.13 -18.34
N LEU A 703 24.29 14.70 -17.38
CA LEU A 703 24.95 13.91 -16.33
C LEU A 703 23.94 13.16 -15.44
N PHE A 704 22.74 13.70 -15.28
CA PHE A 704 21.69 13.08 -14.46
C PHE A 704 21.22 11.78 -15.11
N HIS A 705 21.04 11.80 -16.42
CA HIS A 705 20.71 10.62 -17.20
C HIS A 705 21.85 9.60 -17.15
N ASP A 706 23.12 10.02 -17.13
CA ASP A 706 24.25 9.10 -16.96
C ASP A 706 24.30 8.46 -15.58
N VAL A 707 24.11 9.21 -14.50
CA VAL A 707 24.08 8.64 -13.15
C VAL A 707 22.94 7.63 -13.03
N LEU A 708 21.75 8.00 -13.51
CA LEU A 708 20.58 7.14 -13.47
C LEU A 708 20.74 5.92 -14.38
N GLY A 709 21.33 6.11 -15.55
CA GLY A 709 21.69 5.04 -16.49
C GLY A 709 22.67 4.07 -15.86
N ALA A 710 23.67 4.51 -15.11
CA ALA A 710 24.61 3.61 -14.43
C ALA A 710 23.92 2.83 -13.30
N ARG A 711 23.20 3.54 -12.42
CA ARG A 711 22.69 2.99 -11.17
C ARG A 711 21.33 2.30 -11.28
N LYS A 712 20.58 2.60 -12.34
CA LYS A 712 19.17 2.22 -12.50
C LYS A 712 18.29 2.62 -11.31
N SER A 713 18.71 3.60 -10.52
CA SER A 713 18.05 4.12 -9.32
C SER A 713 18.71 5.42 -8.91
N TRP A 714 17.97 6.27 -8.20
CA TRP A 714 18.51 7.45 -7.52
C TRP A 714 19.00 7.16 -6.08
N GLY A 715 18.61 6.01 -5.51
CA GLY A 715 18.75 5.71 -4.08
C GLY A 715 20.13 6.04 -3.50
N GLY A 716 20.17 6.90 -2.50
CA GLY A 716 21.41 7.37 -1.88
C GLY A 716 22.07 8.55 -2.59
N VAL A 717 22.34 8.51 -3.91
CA VAL A 717 22.89 9.70 -4.62
C VAL A 717 21.88 10.83 -4.71
N GLU A 718 20.59 10.54 -4.57
CA GLU A 718 19.51 11.53 -4.45
C GLU A 718 19.73 12.54 -3.33
N ILE A 719 20.48 12.18 -2.28
CA ILE A 719 20.86 13.10 -1.21
C ILE A 719 21.66 14.26 -1.81
N LEU A 720 22.55 14.00 -2.77
CA LEU A 720 23.37 15.02 -3.41
C LEU A 720 22.71 15.66 -4.63
N LEU A 721 22.15 14.83 -5.51
CA LEU A 721 21.72 15.26 -6.84
C LEU A 721 20.25 15.61 -6.95
N ARG A 722 19.41 15.23 -5.98
CA ARG A 722 17.94 15.46 -6.00
C ARG A 722 17.29 15.08 -7.34
N GLY A 723 17.78 14.00 -7.96
CA GLY A 723 17.47 13.61 -9.34
C GLY A 723 15.98 13.69 -9.73
N PRO A 724 15.03 13.11 -8.96
CA PRO A 724 13.60 13.17 -9.28
C PRO A 724 13.02 14.60 -9.38
N MET A 725 13.62 15.55 -8.67
CA MET A 725 13.16 16.94 -8.63
C MET A 725 13.75 17.79 -9.77
N ILE A 726 14.84 17.33 -10.40
CA ILE A 726 15.68 18.13 -11.31
C ILE A 726 15.68 17.59 -12.73
N THR A 727 15.54 16.28 -12.89
CA THR A 727 15.74 15.63 -14.19
C THR A 727 14.61 15.96 -15.15
N SER A 728 14.96 16.61 -16.26
CA SER A 728 14.05 16.87 -17.39
C SER A 728 13.84 15.62 -18.24
N THR A 729 12.74 15.60 -19.00
CA THR A 729 12.56 14.62 -20.08
C THR A 729 13.46 14.85 -21.29
N SER A 730 14.07 16.03 -21.43
CA SER A 730 15.11 16.25 -22.43
C SER A 730 16.38 15.45 -22.11
N GLU A 731 17.03 14.87 -23.13
CA GLU A 731 18.36 14.25 -23.00
C GLU A 731 19.49 15.26 -22.75
N GLY A 732 19.19 16.55 -22.89
CA GLY A 732 20.10 17.67 -22.66
C GLY A 732 20.37 17.96 -21.18
N MET A 733 21.45 18.67 -20.92
CA MET A 733 21.92 19.02 -19.57
C MET A 733 21.04 20.12 -18.95
N PRO A 734 20.36 19.87 -17.81
CA PRO A 734 19.71 20.93 -17.03
C PRO A 734 20.75 21.91 -16.47
N MET A 735 20.66 23.18 -16.86
CA MET A 735 21.60 24.24 -16.48
C MET A 735 21.13 25.05 -15.26
N GLU A 736 19.82 25.27 -15.15
CA GLU A 736 19.19 25.89 -13.99
C GLU A 736 17.81 25.26 -13.79
N VAL A 737 17.48 24.89 -12.55
CA VAL A 737 16.19 24.31 -12.18
C VAL A 737 15.62 25.02 -10.96
N GLN A 738 14.34 25.37 -11.03
CA GLN A 738 13.54 25.79 -9.89
C GLN A 738 12.44 24.76 -9.67
N TYR A 739 12.35 24.22 -8.46
CA TYR A 739 11.38 23.20 -8.08
C TYR A 739 10.61 23.68 -6.86
N GLU A 740 9.29 23.56 -6.90
CA GLU A 740 8.40 23.90 -5.81
C GLU A 740 7.41 22.75 -5.58
N TYR A 741 7.25 22.36 -4.32
CA TYR A 741 6.27 21.37 -3.88
C TYR A 741 5.31 21.99 -2.87
N GLN A 742 4.01 21.73 -3.01
CA GLN A 742 2.96 22.27 -2.12
C GLN A 742 3.16 21.92 -0.63
N GLY A 743 3.90 20.85 -0.33
CA GLY A 743 4.31 20.50 1.03
C GLY A 743 5.35 21.44 1.66
N GLY A 744 5.76 22.51 0.97
CA GLY A 744 6.58 23.60 1.52
C GLY A 744 8.07 23.55 1.15
N GLU A 745 8.52 22.57 0.36
CA GLU A 745 9.89 22.52 -0.14
C GLU A 745 10.02 23.35 -1.43
N LYS A 746 10.98 24.28 -1.43
CA LYS A 746 11.46 24.95 -2.65
C LYS A 746 12.93 24.67 -2.83
N MET A 747 13.32 24.31 -4.04
CA MET A 747 14.70 23.97 -4.35
C MET A 747 15.12 24.68 -5.63
N THR A 748 16.36 25.16 -5.62
CA THR A 748 17.06 25.63 -6.80
C THR A 748 18.33 24.83 -7.03
N MET A 749 18.58 24.47 -8.28
CA MET A 749 19.86 23.93 -8.74
C MET A 749 20.41 24.83 -9.83
N ARG A 750 21.70 25.14 -9.77
CA ARG A 750 22.42 25.91 -10.78
C ARG A 750 23.72 25.24 -11.14
N VAL A 751 23.99 25.10 -12.43
CA VAL A 751 25.31 24.72 -12.93
C VAL A 751 26.22 25.94 -12.86
N LEU A 752 27.25 25.87 -12.02
CA LEU A 752 28.28 26.90 -11.88
C LEU A 752 29.38 26.74 -12.92
N GLU A 753 29.70 25.49 -13.27
CA GLU A 753 30.75 25.15 -14.22
C GLU A 753 30.37 23.89 -14.98
N LEU A 754 30.63 23.86 -16.29
CA LEU A 754 30.44 22.71 -17.16
C LEU A 754 31.52 22.71 -18.22
N LYS A 755 32.43 21.74 -18.15
CA LYS A 755 33.60 21.63 -19.04
C LYS A 755 33.63 20.25 -19.68
N PRO A 756 33.13 20.10 -20.92
CA PRO A 756 33.32 18.88 -21.70
C PRO A 756 34.80 18.67 -22.03
N GLY A 757 35.24 17.41 -22.06
CA GLY A 757 36.61 17.05 -22.45
C GLY A 757 37.26 16.02 -21.52
N PRO A 758 38.51 15.61 -21.80
CA PRO A 758 39.23 14.62 -21.01
C PRO A 758 39.34 15.04 -19.53
N VAL A 759 39.25 14.05 -18.65
CA VAL A 759 39.32 14.23 -17.20
C VAL A 759 40.57 13.53 -16.68
N ASP A 760 41.28 14.16 -15.73
CA ASP A 760 42.41 13.54 -15.04
C ASP A 760 41.95 12.25 -14.33
N PRO A 761 42.53 11.07 -14.63
CA PRO A 761 42.16 9.82 -13.97
C PRO A 761 42.24 9.85 -12.44
N LYS A 762 43.07 10.73 -11.86
CA LYS A 762 43.18 10.87 -10.40
C LYS A 762 41.91 11.37 -9.74
N VAL A 763 40.99 12.01 -10.46
CA VAL A 763 39.73 12.47 -9.85
C VAL A 763 38.83 11.32 -9.37
N PHE A 764 39.02 10.11 -9.93
CA PHE A 764 38.27 8.92 -9.51
C PHE A 764 38.82 8.28 -8.22
N GLU A 765 40.00 8.73 -7.76
CA GLU A 765 40.59 8.32 -6.48
C GLU A 765 40.11 9.27 -5.38
N VAL A 766 39.03 8.88 -4.69
CA VAL A 766 38.45 9.72 -3.63
C VAL A 766 39.28 9.62 -2.36
N THR A 767 39.79 10.77 -1.91
CA THR A 767 40.53 10.95 -0.65
C THR A 767 39.91 12.09 0.16
N LYS A 768 40.33 12.31 1.40
CA LYS A 768 39.85 13.45 2.20
C LYS A 768 40.06 14.81 1.50
N GLU A 769 41.11 14.92 0.69
CA GLU A 769 41.45 16.14 -0.06
C GLU A 769 40.44 16.42 -1.19
N SER A 770 39.70 15.39 -1.63
CA SER A 770 38.69 15.51 -2.68
C SER A 770 37.50 16.38 -2.27
N TRP A 771 37.34 16.74 -0.99
CA TRP A 771 36.32 17.66 -0.47
C TRP A 771 36.80 19.12 -0.29
N ARG A 772 38.06 19.43 -0.63
CA ARG A 772 38.64 20.79 -0.43
C ARG A 772 38.49 21.77 -1.60
N GLY A 773 37.76 21.42 -2.67
CA GLY A 773 37.79 22.17 -3.96
C GLY A 773 36.49 22.76 -4.48
#